data_AF-A0A2E1KLT9-F1
#
_entry.id   AF-A0A2E1KLT9-F1
#
_cell.length_a   1.000
_cell.length_b   1.000
_cell.length_c   1.000
_cell.angle_alpha   90.00
_cell.angle_beta   90.00
_cell.angle_gamma   90.00
#
_symmetry.space_group_name_H-M   'P 1'
#
loop_
_entity.id
_entity.type
_entity.pdbx_description
1 polymer ?
#
loop_
_entity_poly.entity_id
_entity_poly.type
_entity_poly.pdbx_seq_one_letter_code
_entity_poly.pdbx_strand_id
1 'polypeptide(L)'
;MHILDLLVLLCYFLLMVGIGVYCSLRIKAQEDFFLGGRSFGKLLQTFAAFGAGTGSSDPVNTGRTTFTGGMSGMWSVMFWLFVTPFYWITGVWYRRMRHLTLGDWFVERYESKWLGAAYSIFGVFFFMIYGSMFFSAIAKTAEPMIGASLSVFGNDMQLQYVLIPVIAVVVVVYGIAGGLAAAYFTDLIQGLCIIGLSVMLIPIGLEALSENPDLNPGGDKSGFEVMHDQLPESFFDIIGSSAAEFSLYYLIAIVLANLTGIVVQPHFIATGGGSAKTEYDARVGLVVGNFLKRFCTLGWVLTALIAATLYADVPELVKQPDLTWGYASMQLLGPGFRGLMLSCLLAALMSSVDAQMVVGAGLIVRNLYVPFIKPQADERECLWAGRLTGIIVVAGSVVFSLTIYDMLGQLELTFWFPLVFAAPFWIGMYWRKASGRAAWVTVVYCLLFFFVIPFCGPRVFSGWRDNQTLMTQTPHTRTISQEVVSKSMLRRKLSEATAKWTAAGAPLSADDKVAHNQNKPRRMSPAKIAVPGPDGMVEIEAGVTRVAKTSEAKSIGIYWGKVVPTDENTKPEVIDTEQIDEFTVRETLAYPNGTKFRGEGSLKLNLLFYKPLGVDLAAQSKSSLNALALVPKIVMPFLVMIIASLLTRKNSDEALDRYYAKMKTPVDPDPEADRQKLAAAYADPSTCERVKLLPSSSLEFQKPTAEDVIGFIVSFVICFAIIGLAFWITKIGV
;
A
#
# COMPACT_ATOMS: atom_id res chain seq x y z
N MET A 1 14.86 24.39 8.72
CA MET A 1 14.74 24.48 7.25
C MET A 1 15.41 25.77 6.78
N HIS A 2 16.02 25.77 5.59
CA HIS A 2 16.63 26.98 5.00
C HIS A 2 15.52 27.90 4.44
N ILE A 3 15.77 29.22 4.34
CA ILE A 3 14.75 30.17 3.86
C ILE A 3 14.28 29.88 2.43
N LEU A 4 15.20 29.40 1.58
CA LEU A 4 14.89 28.96 0.22
C LEU A 4 13.91 27.79 0.20
N ASP A 5 14.00 26.86 1.16
CA ASP A 5 13.08 25.73 1.26
C ASP A 5 11.65 26.21 1.54
N LEU A 6 11.51 27.18 2.46
CA LEU A 6 10.22 27.76 2.83
C LEU A 6 9.60 28.58 1.68
N LEU A 7 10.42 29.34 0.96
CA LEU A 7 9.96 30.11 -0.21
C LEU A 7 9.47 29.18 -1.32
N VAL A 8 10.23 28.14 -1.64
CA VAL A 8 9.83 27.14 -2.65
C VAL A 8 8.54 26.44 -2.22
N LEU A 9 8.42 26.09 -0.94
CA LEU A 9 7.22 25.48 -0.40
C LEU A 9 6.00 26.40 -0.54
N LEU A 10 6.13 27.67 -0.14
CA LEU A 10 5.06 28.65 -0.27
C LEU A 10 4.65 28.83 -1.75
N CYS A 11 5.62 29.01 -2.65
CA CYS A 11 5.35 29.16 -4.08
C CYS A 11 4.66 27.93 -4.68
N TYR A 12 5.07 26.73 -4.28
CA TYR A 12 4.46 25.48 -4.72
C TYR A 12 3.00 25.39 -4.28
N PHE A 13 2.71 25.63 -3.00
CA PHE A 13 1.34 25.60 -2.49
C PHE A 13 0.44 26.66 -3.15
N LEU A 14 0.95 27.88 -3.38
CA LEU A 14 0.22 28.92 -4.10
C LEU A 14 -0.09 28.51 -5.55
N LEU A 15 0.84 27.83 -6.23
CA LEU A 15 0.60 27.28 -7.56
C LEU A 15 -0.52 26.24 -7.54
N MET A 16 -0.51 25.30 -6.59
CA MET A 16 -1.55 24.28 -6.46
C MET A 16 -2.92 24.89 -6.18
N VAL A 17 -3.00 25.87 -5.27
CA VAL A 17 -4.24 26.61 -5.00
C VAL A 17 -4.70 27.36 -6.25
N GLY A 18 -3.78 27.98 -6.99
CA GLY A 18 -4.09 28.66 -8.26
C GLY A 18 -4.70 27.72 -9.30
N ILE A 19 -4.16 26.50 -9.44
CA ILE A 19 -4.71 25.46 -10.33
C ILE A 19 -6.09 25.02 -9.86
N GLY A 20 -6.28 24.81 -8.56
CA GLY A 20 -7.57 24.46 -7.95
C GLY A 20 -8.65 25.52 -8.24
N VAL A 21 -8.33 26.80 -8.01
CA VAL A 21 -9.23 27.92 -8.31
C VAL A 21 -9.52 28.00 -9.81
N TYR A 22 -8.50 27.90 -10.67
CA TYR A 22 -8.69 27.94 -12.12
C TYR A 22 -9.64 26.83 -12.62
N CYS A 23 -9.46 25.60 -12.13
CA CYS A 23 -10.35 24.49 -12.49
C CYS A 23 -11.76 24.70 -11.94
N SER A 24 -11.91 25.24 -10.72
CA SER A 24 -13.20 25.50 -10.09
C SER A 24 -14.11 26.40 -10.93
N LEU A 25 -13.52 27.39 -11.61
CA LEU A 25 -14.24 28.35 -12.47
C LEU A 25 -14.82 27.70 -13.74
N ARG A 26 -14.41 26.47 -14.07
CA ARG A 26 -14.84 25.74 -15.27
C ARG A 26 -15.87 24.65 -14.99
N ILE A 27 -16.18 24.40 -13.72
CA ILE A 27 -17.13 23.36 -13.32
C ILE A 27 -18.55 23.89 -13.50
N LYS A 28 -19.29 23.29 -14.43
CA LYS A 28 -20.70 23.66 -14.69
C LYS A 28 -21.67 22.54 -14.31
N ALA A 29 -21.26 21.29 -14.49
CA ALA A 29 -22.09 20.12 -14.22
C ALA A 29 -21.40 19.10 -13.30
N GLN A 30 -22.15 18.10 -12.84
CA GLN A 30 -21.62 16.99 -12.03
C GLN A 30 -20.50 16.21 -12.74
N GLU A 31 -20.61 16.00 -14.05
CA GLU A 31 -19.59 15.27 -14.83
C GLU A 31 -18.25 16.03 -14.90
N ASP A 32 -18.28 17.37 -14.91
CA ASP A 32 -17.09 18.21 -14.82
C ASP A 32 -16.41 18.05 -13.46
N PHE A 33 -17.20 18.02 -12.39
CA PHE A 33 -16.70 17.91 -11.02
C PHE A 33 -16.15 16.50 -10.72
N PHE A 34 -16.87 15.44 -11.09
CA PHE A 34 -16.54 14.06 -10.71
C PHE A 34 -15.63 13.32 -11.71
N LEU A 35 -15.69 13.65 -13.01
CA LEU A 35 -14.93 12.95 -14.06
C LEU A 35 -14.12 13.90 -14.96
N GLY A 36 -14.08 15.20 -14.67
CA GLY A 36 -13.35 16.18 -15.50
C GLY A 36 -13.87 16.27 -16.93
N GLY A 37 -15.18 16.04 -17.12
CA GLY A 37 -15.81 16.09 -18.44
C GLY A 37 -15.34 14.97 -19.39
N ARG A 38 -14.70 13.92 -18.87
CA ARG A 38 -14.16 12.79 -19.66
C ARG A 38 -13.25 13.22 -20.82
N SER A 39 -12.46 14.26 -20.60
CA SER A 39 -11.69 14.93 -21.65
C SER A 39 -10.18 14.62 -21.60
N PHE A 40 -9.76 13.82 -20.62
CA PHE A 40 -8.34 13.63 -20.33
C PHE A 40 -7.66 12.70 -21.35
N GLY A 41 -6.60 13.21 -21.97
CA GLY A 41 -5.73 12.43 -22.86
C GLY A 41 -4.69 11.59 -22.10
N LYS A 42 -3.86 10.88 -22.87
CA LYS A 42 -2.85 9.92 -22.37
C LYS A 42 -1.96 10.47 -21.25
N LEU A 43 -1.44 11.68 -21.42
CA LEU A 43 -0.48 12.25 -20.47
C LEU A 43 -1.13 12.45 -19.09
N LEU A 44 -2.26 13.13 -19.06
CA LEU A 44 -2.95 13.44 -17.81
C LEU A 44 -3.46 12.15 -17.15
N GLN A 45 -3.93 11.17 -17.93
CA GLN A 45 -4.30 9.84 -17.41
C GLN A 45 -3.09 9.06 -16.89
N THR A 46 -1.93 9.17 -17.53
CA THR A 46 -0.69 8.54 -17.07
C THR A 46 -0.32 9.06 -15.70
N PHE A 47 -0.35 10.37 -15.51
CA PHE A 47 0.01 10.98 -14.23
C PHE A 47 -1.07 10.86 -13.16
N ALA A 48 -2.35 10.80 -13.54
CA ALA A 48 -3.42 10.46 -12.62
C ALA A 48 -3.31 9.01 -12.13
N ALA A 49 -3.01 8.05 -13.01
CA ALA A 49 -2.76 6.67 -12.63
C ALA A 49 -1.46 6.53 -11.82
N PHE A 50 -0.41 7.29 -12.18
CA PHE A 50 0.82 7.38 -11.41
C PHE A 50 0.56 7.93 -10.00
N GLY A 51 -0.17 9.04 -9.86
CA GLY A 51 -0.49 9.68 -8.58
C GLY A 51 -1.44 8.86 -7.70
N ALA A 52 -2.57 8.43 -8.24
CA ALA A 52 -3.52 7.58 -7.53
C ALA A 52 -2.92 6.23 -7.13
N GLY A 53 -2.02 5.69 -7.95
CA GLY A 53 -1.22 4.53 -7.61
C GLY A 53 -0.17 4.87 -6.55
N THR A 54 0.56 5.96 -6.70
CA THR A 54 1.72 6.36 -5.87
C THR A 54 1.31 7.37 -4.81
N GLY A 55 0.85 6.87 -3.67
CA GLY A 55 0.95 7.67 -2.46
C GLY A 55 2.42 7.89 -2.12
N SER A 56 2.78 9.02 -1.51
CA SER A 56 4.14 9.18 -0.97
C SER A 56 4.45 8.25 0.21
N SER A 57 3.47 7.43 0.63
CA SER A 57 3.66 6.20 1.40
C SER A 57 4.62 5.20 0.75
N ASP A 58 4.66 5.12 -0.58
CA ASP A 58 5.40 4.08 -1.28
C ASP A 58 6.93 4.25 -1.22
N PRO A 59 7.51 5.44 -1.45
CA PRO A 59 8.94 5.66 -1.21
C PRO A 59 9.32 5.46 0.25
N VAL A 60 8.42 5.78 1.20
CA VAL A 60 8.62 5.52 2.64
C VAL A 60 8.66 4.02 2.93
N ASN A 61 7.67 3.26 2.46
CA ASN A 61 7.60 1.80 2.64
C ASN A 61 8.79 1.09 1.99
N THR A 62 9.15 1.51 0.78
CA THR A 62 10.32 0.97 0.05
C THR A 62 11.60 1.32 0.79
N GLY A 63 11.73 2.56 1.26
CA GLY A 63 12.87 3.02 2.06
C GLY A 63 13.03 2.23 3.35
N ARG A 64 11.97 2.08 4.14
CA ARG A 64 11.93 1.30 5.38
C ARG A 64 12.39 -0.14 5.14
N THR A 65 11.71 -0.85 4.23
CA THR A 65 11.93 -2.28 4.00
C THR A 65 13.29 -2.57 3.37
N THR A 66 13.80 -1.67 2.53
CA THR A 66 15.14 -1.79 1.94
C THR A 66 16.24 -1.46 2.94
N PHE A 67 16.04 -0.47 3.81
CA PHE A 67 17.00 -0.14 4.87
C PHE A 67 17.20 -1.28 5.86
N THR A 68 16.13 -2.05 6.16
CA THR A 68 16.19 -3.16 7.11
C THR A 68 16.50 -4.52 6.48
N GLY A 69 16.07 -4.76 5.24
CA GLY A 69 16.10 -6.08 4.59
C GLY A 69 16.71 -6.12 3.20
N GLY A 70 17.33 -5.02 2.74
CA GLY A 70 17.94 -4.91 1.42
C GLY A 70 16.95 -4.92 0.26
N MET A 71 17.43 -5.22 -0.95
CA MET A 71 16.68 -5.14 -2.20
C MET A 71 15.42 -6.01 -2.22
N SER A 72 15.37 -7.11 -1.46
CA SER A 72 14.15 -7.90 -1.26
C SER A 72 12.96 -7.08 -0.73
N GLY A 73 13.24 -5.97 -0.02
CA GLY A 73 12.24 -5.01 0.46
C GLY A 73 11.41 -4.36 -0.64
N MET A 74 11.91 -4.32 -1.89
CA MET A 74 11.17 -3.78 -3.04
C MET A 74 9.79 -4.41 -3.23
N TRP A 75 9.66 -5.70 -2.86
CA TRP A 75 8.42 -6.46 -3.00
C TRP A 75 7.28 -5.94 -2.11
N SER A 76 7.58 -5.08 -1.12
CA SER A 76 6.58 -4.36 -0.33
C SER A 76 5.67 -3.45 -1.17
N VAL A 77 6.11 -3.04 -2.35
CA VAL A 77 5.31 -2.27 -3.31
C VAL A 77 5.30 -2.88 -4.71
N MET A 78 6.31 -3.70 -5.06
CA MET A 78 6.46 -4.32 -6.39
C MET A 78 5.47 -5.45 -6.63
N PHE A 79 4.74 -5.94 -5.63
CA PHE A 79 3.69 -6.96 -5.83
C PHE A 79 2.60 -6.50 -6.82
N TRP A 80 2.39 -5.19 -6.99
CA TRP A 80 1.47 -4.65 -8.01
C TRP A 80 1.96 -4.83 -9.45
N LEU A 81 3.24 -5.16 -9.67
CA LEU A 81 3.85 -5.25 -11.00
C LEU A 81 3.09 -6.22 -11.91
N PHE A 82 2.64 -7.36 -11.39
CA PHE A 82 1.89 -8.37 -12.15
C PHE A 82 0.39 -8.08 -12.27
N VAL A 83 -0.12 -7.04 -11.60
CA VAL A 83 -1.48 -6.55 -11.80
C VAL A 83 -1.53 -5.62 -13.02
N THR A 84 -0.46 -4.88 -13.31
CA THR A 84 -0.39 -3.89 -14.40
C THR A 84 -0.78 -4.43 -15.79
N PRO A 85 -0.37 -5.64 -16.22
CA PRO A 85 -0.80 -6.16 -17.53
C PRO A 85 -2.32 -6.30 -17.66
N PHE A 86 -3.02 -6.62 -16.56
CA PHE A 86 -4.48 -6.72 -16.56
C PHE A 86 -5.15 -5.35 -16.74
N TYR A 87 -4.50 -4.25 -16.34
CA TYR A 87 -5.01 -2.90 -16.56
C TYR A 87 -5.15 -2.54 -18.04
N TRP A 88 -4.37 -3.17 -18.91
CA TRP A 88 -4.56 -3.03 -20.36
C TRP A 88 -5.96 -3.52 -20.79
N ILE A 89 -6.48 -4.55 -20.11
CA ILE A 89 -7.81 -5.12 -20.38
C ILE A 89 -8.87 -4.35 -19.60
N THR A 90 -8.63 -4.02 -18.34
CA THR A 90 -9.65 -3.39 -17.48
C THR A 90 -9.86 -1.90 -17.77
N GLY A 91 -8.87 -1.22 -18.35
CA GLY A 91 -8.94 0.22 -18.64
C GLY A 91 -10.14 0.63 -19.50
N VAL A 92 -10.63 -0.27 -20.37
CA VAL A 92 -11.81 0.01 -21.20
C VAL A 92 -13.13 -0.13 -20.44
N TRP A 93 -13.17 -0.91 -19.35
CA TRP A 93 -14.42 -1.22 -18.65
C TRP A 93 -15.09 0.04 -18.14
N TYR A 94 -14.34 0.85 -17.40
CA TYR A 94 -14.85 2.07 -16.77
C TYR A 94 -15.27 3.11 -17.79
N ARG A 95 -14.57 3.19 -18.93
CA ARG A 95 -14.96 4.09 -20.02
C ARG A 95 -16.28 3.66 -20.66
N ARG A 96 -16.48 2.35 -20.89
CA ARG A 96 -17.71 1.78 -21.45
C ARG A 96 -18.91 1.79 -20.50
N MET A 97 -18.67 1.78 -19.19
CA MET A 97 -19.74 1.88 -18.18
C MET A 97 -20.56 3.17 -18.34
N ARG A 98 -19.93 4.28 -18.78
CA ARG A 98 -20.56 5.61 -18.92
C ARG A 98 -21.25 6.10 -17.64
N HIS A 99 -20.82 5.57 -16.49
CA HIS A 99 -21.33 5.93 -15.17
C HIS A 99 -20.45 7.00 -14.51
N LEU A 100 -21.00 7.68 -13.51
CA LEU A 100 -20.24 8.60 -12.66
C LEU A 100 -19.59 7.86 -11.48
N THR A 101 -20.27 6.84 -10.95
CA THR A 101 -19.82 6.06 -9.80
C THR A 101 -19.89 4.57 -10.06
N LEU A 102 -19.10 3.78 -9.32
CA LEU A 102 -19.29 2.32 -9.30
C LEU A 102 -20.62 1.91 -8.64
N GLY A 103 -21.20 2.76 -7.78
CA GLY A 103 -22.55 2.55 -7.26
C GLY A 103 -23.60 2.51 -8.37
N ASP A 104 -23.50 3.41 -9.35
CA ASP A 104 -24.39 3.44 -10.53
C ASP A 104 -24.30 2.14 -11.33
N TRP A 105 -23.10 1.56 -11.43
CA TRP A 105 -22.90 0.26 -12.06
C TRP A 105 -23.66 -0.85 -11.32
N PHE A 106 -23.59 -0.90 -9.99
CA PHE A 106 -24.36 -1.89 -9.21
C PHE A 106 -25.87 -1.70 -9.38
N VAL A 107 -26.35 -0.46 -9.45
CA VAL A 107 -27.78 -0.17 -9.67
C VAL A 107 -28.23 -0.66 -11.04
N GLU A 108 -27.48 -0.36 -12.10
CA GLU A 108 -27.84 -0.78 -13.45
C GLU A 108 -27.72 -2.29 -13.64
N ARG A 109 -26.59 -2.89 -13.22
CA ARG A 109 -26.34 -4.32 -13.41
C ARG A 109 -27.33 -5.19 -12.64
N TYR A 110 -27.70 -4.79 -11.42
CA TYR A 110 -28.52 -5.62 -10.53
C TYR A 110 -29.94 -5.09 -10.32
N GLU A 111 -30.34 -4.03 -11.01
CA GLU A 111 -31.66 -3.37 -10.89
C GLU A 111 -32.00 -3.02 -9.42
N SER A 112 -30.99 -2.67 -8.62
CA SER A 112 -31.11 -2.49 -7.17
C SER A 112 -30.49 -1.19 -6.69
N LYS A 113 -31.34 -0.19 -6.40
CA LYS A 113 -30.93 1.08 -5.77
C LYS A 113 -30.26 0.86 -4.42
N TRP A 114 -30.74 -0.11 -3.65
CA TRP A 114 -30.18 -0.48 -2.34
C TRP A 114 -28.78 -1.07 -2.44
N LEU A 115 -28.47 -1.82 -3.50
CA LEU A 115 -27.11 -2.36 -3.69
C LEU A 115 -26.13 -1.23 -4.02
N GLY A 116 -26.54 -0.26 -4.83
CA GLY A 116 -25.78 0.97 -5.07
C GLY A 116 -25.55 1.76 -3.77
N ALA A 117 -26.59 1.93 -2.94
CA ALA A 117 -26.49 2.57 -1.62
C ALA A 117 -25.50 1.85 -0.69
N ALA A 118 -25.59 0.52 -0.61
CA ALA A 118 -24.69 -0.30 0.20
C ALA A 118 -23.23 -0.16 -0.25
N TYR A 119 -23.01 -0.18 -1.56
CA TYR A 119 -21.69 0.06 -2.13
C TYR A 119 -21.17 1.47 -1.84
N SER A 120 -22.03 2.50 -1.84
CA SER A 120 -21.63 3.87 -1.51
C SER A 120 -21.24 4.05 -0.04
N ILE A 121 -21.97 3.44 0.89
CA ILE A 121 -21.61 3.44 2.33
C ILE A 121 -20.27 2.71 2.51
N PHE A 122 -20.12 1.55 1.85
CA PHE A 122 -18.87 0.81 1.79
C PHE A 122 -17.72 1.68 1.26
N GLY A 123 -17.93 2.39 0.15
CA GLY A 123 -16.90 3.20 -0.49
C GLY A 123 -16.46 4.39 0.36
N VAL A 124 -17.38 5.07 1.04
CA VAL A 124 -17.05 6.15 1.97
C VAL A 124 -16.24 5.63 3.16
N PHE A 125 -16.63 4.51 3.76
CA PHE A 125 -15.86 3.92 4.86
C PHE A 125 -14.48 3.44 4.40
N PHE A 126 -14.39 2.85 3.21
CA PHE A 126 -13.13 2.49 2.58
C PHE A 126 -12.23 3.72 2.41
N PHE A 127 -12.76 4.84 1.91
CA PHE A 127 -11.99 6.07 1.75
C PHE A 127 -11.56 6.70 3.08
N MET A 128 -12.34 6.56 4.15
CA MET A 128 -11.90 7.02 5.47
C MET A 128 -10.66 6.24 5.96
N ILE A 129 -10.67 4.91 5.81
CA ILE A 129 -9.52 4.08 6.19
C ILE A 129 -8.34 4.31 5.24
N TYR A 130 -8.61 4.39 3.95
CA TYR A 130 -7.54 4.54 2.97
C TYR A 130 -6.92 5.94 3.02
N GLY A 131 -7.73 6.98 3.22
CA GLY A 131 -7.28 8.35 3.45
C GLY A 131 -6.51 8.52 4.75
N SER A 132 -6.86 7.76 5.80
CA SER A 132 -6.10 7.80 7.07
C SER A 132 -4.65 7.37 6.91
N MET A 133 -4.40 6.41 6.03
CA MET A 133 -3.05 5.97 5.67
C MET A 133 -2.21 7.10 5.08
N PHE A 134 -2.79 7.93 4.22
CA PHE A 134 -2.09 9.06 3.64
C PHE A 134 -1.79 10.15 4.69
N PHE A 135 -2.73 10.44 5.59
CA PHE A 135 -2.48 11.36 6.70
C PHE A 135 -1.38 10.86 7.66
N SER A 136 -1.33 9.56 7.96
CA SER A 136 -0.26 8.99 8.79
C SER A 136 1.11 9.09 8.10
N ALA A 137 1.18 8.91 6.78
CA ALA A 137 2.40 9.06 5.99
C ALA A 137 2.91 10.51 5.94
N ILE A 138 2.01 11.52 5.98
CA ILE A 138 2.38 12.95 6.02
C ILE A 138 3.26 13.21 7.25
N ALA A 139 2.83 12.74 8.42
CA ALA A 139 3.55 12.96 9.66
C ALA A 139 4.95 12.34 9.61
N LYS A 140 5.07 11.10 9.10
CA LYS A 140 6.34 10.38 9.03
C LYS A 140 7.33 10.92 8.01
N THR A 141 6.84 11.48 6.90
CA THR A 141 7.70 12.14 5.91
C THR A 141 8.17 13.53 6.37
N ALA A 142 7.33 14.25 7.12
CA ALA A 142 7.63 15.60 7.59
C ALA A 142 8.44 15.62 8.91
N GLU A 143 8.34 14.58 9.74
CA GLU A 143 9.02 14.47 11.04
C GLU A 143 10.54 14.73 10.97
N PRO A 144 11.32 14.16 10.02
CA PRO A 144 12.75 14.45 9.88
C PRO A 144 13.06 15.90 9.47
N MET A 145 12.06 16.64 8.98
CA MET A 145 12.24 17.97 8.40
C MET A 145 11.86 19.10 9.35
N ILE A 146 10.77 18.89 10.09
CA ILE A 146 10.15 19.87 10.97
C ILE A 146 10.53 19.59 12.44
N GLY A 147 10.83 18.33 12.77
CA GLY A 147 11.07 17.84 14.13
C GLY A 147 9.88 17.02 14.66
N ALA A 148 10.14 16.18 15.65
CA ALA A 148 9.14 15.29 16.24
C ALA A 148 8.04 16.01 17.06
N SER A 149 8.34 17.20 17.57
CA SER A 149 7.39 18.04 18.30
C SER A 149 7.45 19.50 17.86
N LEU A 150 6.31 20.18 17.94
CA LEU A 150 6.21 21.63 17.83
C LEU A 150 5.72 22.20 19.15
N SER A 151 6.36 23.30 19.57
CA SER A 151 5.85 24.10 20.67
C SER A 151 4.70 24.97 20.14
N VAL A 152 3.47 24.62 20.51
CA VAL A 152 2.26 25.35 20.11
C VAL A 152 1.63 25.90 21.38
N PHE A 153 1.52 27.23 21.48
CA PHE A 153 1.04 27.93 22.68
C PHE A 153 1.80 27.55 23.98
N GLY A 154 3.10 27.27 23.88
CA GLY A 154 3.95 26.92 25.03
C GLY A 154 3.84 25.48 25.53
N ASN A 155 3.09 24.61 24.84
CA ASN A 155 3.06 23.17 25.08
C ASN A 155 3.72 22.42 23.93
N ASP A 156 4.59 21.45 24.25
CA ASP A 156 5.20 20.58 23.24
C ASP A 156 4.20 19.51 22.82
N MET A 157 3.70 19.64 21.59
CA MET A 157 2.79 18.69 20.97
C MET A 157 3.52 17.85 19.93
N GLN A 158 3.22 16.55 19.85
CA GLN A 158 3.74 15.70 18.77
C GLN A 158 3.27 16.23 17.41
N LEU A 159 4.17 16.25 16.43
CA LEU A 159 3.95 16.83 15.10
C LEU A 159 2.63 16.39 14.47
N GLN A 160 2.30 15.09 14.58
CA GLN A 160 1.10 14.50 13.99
C GLN A 160 -0.21 15.17 14.42
N TYR A 161 -0.34 15.63 15.67
CA TYR A 161 -1.57 16.24 16.18
C TYR A 161 -1.79 17.67 15.66
N VAL A 162 -0.75 18.30 15.13
CA VAL A 162 -0.81 19.65 14.57
C VAL A 162 -0.87 19.57 13.04
N LEU A 163 0.04 18.81 12.44
CA LEU A 163 0.24 18.75 11.01
C LEU A 163 -0.95 18.11 10.27
N ILE A 164 -1.49 17.01 10.81
CA ILE A 164 -2.59 16.27 10.16
C ILE A 164 -3.85 17.15 10.07
N PRO A 165 -4.37 17.76 11.15
CA PRO A 165 -5.54 18.63 11.05
C PRO A 165 -5.32 19.86 10.16
N VAL A 166 -4.15 20.49 10.20
CA VAL A 166 -3.83 21.64 9.35
C VAL A 166 -3.92 21.25 7.88
N ILE A 167 -3.29 20.14 7.49
CA ILE A 167 -3.35 19.69 6.10
C ILE A 167 -4.75 19.24 5.71
N ALA A 168 -5.50 18.61 6.62
CA ALA A 168 -6.90 18.26 6.36
C ALA A 168 -7.75 19.50 6.04
N VAL A 169 -7.54 20.62 6.74
CA VAL A 169 -8.21 21.89 6.42
C VAL A 169 -7.80 22.39 5.03
N VAL A 170 -6.51 22.32 4.68
CA VAL A 170 -6.02 22.74 3.37
C VAL A 170 -6.68 21.91 2.26
N VAL A 171 -6.63 20.57 2.36
CA VAL A 171 -7.31 19.60 1.48
C VAL A 171 -8.78 19.95 1.28
N VAL A 172 -9.51 20.17 2.38
CA VAL A 172 -10.92 20.53 2.32
C VAL A 172 -11.15 21.83 1.56
N VAL A 173 -10.36 22.87 1.82
CA VAL A 173 -10.55 24.20 1.22
C VAL A 173 -10.38 24.17 -0.30
N TYR A 174 -9.30 23.57 -0.81
CA TYR A 174 -9.04 23.60 -2.26
C TYR A 174 -9.68 22.41 -3.00
N GLY A 175 -9.79 21.23 -2.37
CA GLY A 175 -10.40 20.05 -2.98
C GLY A 175 -11.90 20.24 -3.25
N ILE A 176 -12.61 20.95 -2.36
CA ILE A 176 -14.03 21.32 -2.53
C ILE A 176 -14.23 22.26 -3.73
N ALA A 177 -13.23 23.06 -4.05
CA ALA A 177 -13.27 24.01 -5.15
C ALA A 177 -12.92 23.35 -6.49
N GLY A 178 -11.84 22.57 -6.56
CA GLY A 178 -11.21 22.19 -7.83
C GLY A 178 -11.77 20.98 -8.58
N GLY A 179 -12.48 20.07 -7.91
CA GLY A 179 -12.97 18.81 -8.52
C GLY A 179 -11.86 17.88 -9.03
N LEU A 180 -12.22 16.83 -9.78
CA LEU A 180 -11.26 15.81 -10.25
C LEU A 180 -10.20 16.39 -11.20
N ALA A 181 -10.56 17.38 -12.04
CA ALA A 181 -9.63 17.99 -12.99
C ALA A 181 -8.46 18.69 -12.28
N ALA A 182 -8.73 19.42 -11.19
CA ALA A 182 -7.66 20.01 -10.38
C ALA A 182 -6.72 18.93 -9.85
N ALA A 183 -7.26 17.86 -9.26
CA ALA A 183 -6.46 16.76 -8.72
C ALA A 183 -5.51 16.16 -9.77
N TYR A 184 -5.99 15.99 -11.01
CA TYR A 184 -5.15 15.41 -12.07
C TYR A 184 -4.04 16.37 -12.54
N PHE A 185 -4.32 17.67 -12.62
CA PHE A 185 -3.28 18.65 -12.97
C PHE A 185 -2.23 18.78 -11.86
N THR A 186 -2.63 18.72 -10.59
CA THR A 186 -1.70 18.70 -9.47
C THR A 186 -0.87 17.41 -9.47
N ASP A 187 -1.49 16.26 -9.75
CA ASP A 187 -0.79 14.96 -9.88
C ASP A 187 0.26 14.97 -11.00
N LEU A 188 -0.01 15.64 -12.11
CA LEU A 188 0.96 15.80 -13.21
C LEU A 188 2.21 16.56 -12.77
N ILE A 189 2.03 17.76 -12.19
CA ILE A 189 3.17 18.60 -11.78
C ILE A 189 3.98 17.89 -10.70
N GLN A 190 3.30 17.38 -9.69
CA GLN A 190 3.91 16.70 -8.58
C GLN A 190 4.59 15.41 -9.00
N GLY A 191 3.96 14.60 -9.86
CA GLY A 191 4.54 13.35 -10.34
C GLY A 191 5.85 13.60 -11.10
N LEU A 192 5.89 14.64 -11.94
CA LEU A 192 7.13 15.07 -12.62
C LEU A 192 8.20 15.48 -11.62
N CYS A 193 7.85 16.26 -10.59
CA CYS A 193 8.80 16.66 -9.55
C CYS A 193 9.31 15.48 -8.73
N ILE A 194 8.44 14.56 -8.30
CA ILE A 194 8.85 13.36 -7.54
C ILE A 194 9.80 12.51 -8.36
N ILE A 195 9.52 12.29 -9.65
CA ILE A 195 10.40 11.53 -10.55
C ILE A 195 11.74 12.24 -10.66
N GLY A 196 11.76 13.53 -10.99
CA GLY A 196 12.99 14.30 -11.17
C GLY A 196 13.86 14.33 -9.91
N LEU A 197 13.25 14.60 -8.76
CA LEU A 197 13.96 14.64 -7.48
C LEU A 197 14.42 13.25 -7.02
N SER A 198 13.63 12.20 -7.26
CA SER A 198 14.05 10.82 -6.94
C SER A 198 15.25 10.39 -7.78
N VAL A 199 15.25 10.72 -9.07
CA VAL A 199 16.39 10.44 -9.96
C VAL A 199 17.61 11.25 -9.54
N MET A 200 17.44 12.48 -9.08
CA MET A 200 18.53 13.34 -8.59
C MET A 200 19.20 12.81 -7.32
N LEU A 201 18.47 12.12 -6.43
CA LEU A 201 19.04 11.54 -5.21
C LEU A 201 20.09 10.46 -5.47
N ILE A 202 19.98 9.72 -6.58
CA ILE A 202 20.85 8.59 -6.90
C ILE A 202 22.29 9.05 -7.19
N PRO A 203 22.57 9.92 -8.18
CA PRO A 203 23.94 10.35 -8.46
C PRO A 203 24.55 11.10 -7.29
N ILE A 204 23.79 11.99 -6.63
CA ILE A 204 24.29 12.73 -5.45
C ILE A 204 24.63 11.77 -4.30
N GLY A 205 23.79 10.76 -4.09
CA GLY A 205 24.03 9.75 -3.07
C GLY A 205 25.22 8.85 -3.36
N LEU A 206 25.42 8.47 -4.63
CA LEU A 206 26.58 7.68 -5.06
C LEU A 206 27.88 8.49 -4.97
N GLU A 207 27.85 9.77 -5.33
CA GLU A 207 28.97 10.71 -5.15
C GLU A 207 29.28 10.88 -3.67
N ALA A 208 28.26 11.12 -2.83
CA ALA A 208 28.41 11.20 -1.38
C ALA A 208 28.99 9.92 -0.76
N LEU A 209 28.76 8.74 -1.33
CA LEU A 209 29.41 7.50 -0.92
C LEU A 209 30.87 7.43 -1.37
N SER A 210 31.13 7.80 -2.63
CA SER A 210 32.46 7.79 -3.25
C SER A 210 33.41 8.76 -2.55
N GLU A 211 32.94 9.94 -2.16
CA GLU A 211 33.73 10.99 -1.52
C GLU A 211 33.82 10.85 -0.01
N ASN A 212 33.07 9.93 0.60
CA ASN A 212 33.04 9.81 2.06
C ASN A 212 34.37 9.23 2.58
N PRO A 213 35.18 10.01 3.33
CA PRO A 213 36.51 9.57 3.77
C PRO A 213 36.44 8.42 4.79
N ASP A 214 35.33 8.26 5.51
CA ASP A 214 35.15 7.19 6.49
C ASP A 214 34.75 5.84 5.85
N LEU A 215 34.18 5.88 4.64
CA LEU A 215 33.69 4.72 3.89
C LEU A 215 34.62 4.34 2.75
N ASN A 216 35.24 5.34 2.11
CA ASN A 216 36.18 5.20 1.00
C ASN A 216 37.48 6.01 1.25
N PRO A 217 38.33 5.60 2.21
CA PRO A 217 39.53 6.37 2.57
C PRO A 217 40.53 6.55 1.43
N GLY A 218 40.51 5.64 0.44
CA GLY A 218 41.38 5.69 -0.74
C GLY A 218 40.83 6.55 -1.88
N GLY A 219 39.54 6.90 -1.86
CA GLY A 219 38.89 7.61 -2.96
C GLY A 219 38.86 6.85 -4.28
N ASP A 220 39.19 5.56 -4.28
CA ASP A 220 39.40 4.72 -5.47
C ASP A 220 38.15 3.93 -5.88
N LYS A 221 37.26 3.68 -4.92
CA LYS A 221 35.99 2.97 -5.16
C LYS A 221 34.88 3.90 -5.63
N SER A 222 34.10 3.43 -6.59
CA SER A 222 32.82 4.02 -6.96
C SER A 222 31.78 3.84 -5.85
N GLY A 223 30.72 4.66 -5.83
CA GLY A 223 29.65 4.54 -4.83
C GLY A 223 28.98 3.16 -4.79
N PHE A 224 28.89 2.46 -5.92
CA PHE A 224 28.36 1.08 -5.97
C PHE A 224 29.29 0.07 -5.29
N GLU A 225 30.60 0.14 -5.55
CA GLU A 225 31.60 -0.70 -4.88
C GLU A 225 31.64 -0.43 -3.38
N VAL A 226 31.46 0.82 -2.95
CA VAL A 226 31.33 1.18 -1.53
C VAL A 226 30.11 0.51 -0.90
N MET A 227 28.96 0.43 -1.60
CA MET A 227 27.78 -0.27 -1.07
C MET A 227 28.06 -1.76 -0.87
N HIS A 228 28.65 -2.44 -1.85
CA HIS A 228 29.01 -3.87 -1.75
C HIS A 228 30.07 -4.14 -0.67
N ASP A 229 31.00 -3.21 -0.46
CA ASP A 229 32.02 -3.32 0.60
C ASP A 229 31.44 -3.12 2.01
N GLN A 230 30.37 -2.33 2.13
CA GLN A 230 29.81 -1.92 3.43
C GLN A 230 28.64 -2.78 3.89
N LEU A 231 27.74 -3.13 2.98
CA LEU A 231 26.51 -3.87 3.27
C LEU A 231 26.74 -5.39 3.22
N PRO A 232 25.93 -6.18 3.96
CA PRO A 232 25.94 -7.64 3.80
C PRO A 232 25.53 -8.05 2.38
N GLU A 233 26.06 -9.16 1.87
CA GLU A 233 25.67 -9.70 0.55
C GLU A 233 24.16 -9.93 0.44
N SER A 234 23.52 -10.34 1.55
CA SER A 234 22.07 -10.56 1.62
C SER A 234 21.23 -9.30 1.37
N PHE A 235 21.84 -8.10 1.42
CA PHE A 235 21.15 -6.86 1.04
C PHE A 235 20.93 -6.76 -0.47
N PHE A 236 21.63 -7.56 -1.29
CA PHE A 236 21.51 -7.56 -2.74
C PHE A 236 20.68 -8.74 -3.27
N ASP A 237 20.17 -9.59 -2.37
CA ASP A 237 19.22 -10.63 -2.70
C ASP A 237 17.84 -10.04 -3.00
N ILE A 238 17.28 -10.35 -4.18
CA ILE A 238 15.93 -9.91 -4.57
C ILE A 238 14.85 -10.90 -4.10
N ILE A 239 15.18 -12.18 -3.99
CA ILE A 239 14.25 -13.25 -3.61
C ILE A 239 14.91 -14.15 -2.56
N GLY A 240 14.19 -14.45 -1.48
CA GLY A 240 14.56 -15.53 -0.56
C GLY A 240 15.64 -15.18 0.48
N SER A 241 15.98 -13.91 0.68
CA SER A 241 16.85 -13.53 1.79
C SER A 241 16.22 -13.95 3.12
N SER A 242 17.02 -14.36 4.10
CA SER A 242 16.55 -14.74 5.45
C SER A 242 15.84 -13.58 6.19
N ALA A 243 16.03 -12.35 5.69
CA ALA A 243 15.37 -11.13 6.14
C ALA A 243 14.10 -10.77 5.32
N ALA A 244 13.78 -11.51 4.25
CA ALA A 244 12.68 -11.18 3.36
C ALA A 244 11.31 -11.46 4.02
N GLU A 245 10.53 -10.41 4.23
CA GLU A 245 9.15 -10.50 4.72
C GLU A 245 8.19 -11.15 3.69
N PHE A 246 8.62 -11.31 2.43
CA PHE A 246 7.79 -11.75 1.30
C PHE A 246 8.30 -13.06 0.70
N SER A 247 7.61 -14.17 0.97
CA SER A 247 7.86 -15.44 0.26
C SER A 247 7.20 -15.44 -1.12
N LEU A 248 7.70 -16.26 -2.05
CA LEU A 248 7.12 -16.39 -3.40
C LEU A 248 5.62 -16.78 -3.36
N TYR A 249 5.24 -17.69 -2.47
CA TYR A 249 3.85 -18.10 -2.28
C TYR A 249 2.96 -16.95 -1.81
N TYR A 250 3.47 -16.14 -0.89
CA TYR A 250 2.77 -14.94 -0.42
C TYR A 250 2.61 -13.91 -1.54
N LEU A 251 3.65 -13.71 -2.37
CA LEU A 251 3.59 -12.83 -3.54
C LEU A 251 2.52 -13.24 -4.55
N ILE A 252 2.41 -14.54 -4.86
CA ILE A 252 1.36 -15.03 -5.76
C ILE A 252 -0.04 -14.77 -5.15
N ALA A 253 -0.22 -15.09 -3.86
CA ALA A 253 -1.51 -14.91 -3.20
C ALA A 253 -1.93 -13.44 -3.11
N ILE A 254 -1.01 -12.53 -2.77
CA ILE A 254 -1.30 -11.09 -2.67
C ILE A 254 -1.54 -10.46 -4.05
N VAL A 255 -0.87 -10.90 -5.11
CA VAL A 255 -1.15 -10.46 -6.49
C VAL A 255 -2.59 -10.81 -6.88
N LEU A 256 -3.01 -12.07 -6.63
CA LEU A 256 -4.37 -12.51 -6.93
C LEU A 256 -5.42 -11.75 -6.12
N ALA A 257 -5.19 -11.54 -4.82
CA ALA A 257 -6.08 -10.74 -3.98
C ALA A 257 -6.24 -9.33 -4.54
N ASN A 258 -5.14 -8.66 -4.83
CA ASN A 258 -5.16 -7.29 -5.34
C ASN A 258 -5.79 -7.19 -6.73
N LEU A 259 -5.55 -8.15 -7.63
CA LEU A 259 -6.22 -8.22 -8.93
C LEU A 259 -7.75 -8.32 -8.76
N THR A 260 -8.22 -9.12 -7.79
CA THR A 260 -9.65 -9.26 -7.53
C THR A 260 -10.27 -8.01 -6.88
N GLY A 261 -9.55 -7.35 -5.98
CA GLY A 261 -10.05 -6.23 -5.18
C GLY A 261 -9.92 -4.86 -5.85
N ILE A 262 -8.89 -4.62 -6.67
CA ILE A 262 -8.61 -3.28 -7.22
C ILE A 262 -9.75 -2.76 -8.10
N VAL A 263 -10.34 -3.64 -8.90
CA VAL A 263 -11.37 -3.27 -9.88
C VAL A 263 -12.67 -2.78 -9.26
N VAL A 264 -12.88 -3.08 -7.96
CA VAL A 264 -14.04 -2.64 -7.19
C VAL A 264 -13.74 -1.49 -6.24
N GLN A 265 -12.51 -0.98 -6.21
CA GLN A 265 -12.20 0.21 -5.42
C GLN A 265 -12.91 1.42 -6.02
N PRO A 266 -13.60 2.26 -5.22
CA PRO A 266 -14.54 3.22 -5.78
C PRO A 266 -13.88 4.29 -6.67
N HIS A 267 -12.66 4.70 -6.35
CA HIS A 267 -11.91 5.70 -7.12
C HIS A 267 -11.50 5.20 -8.51
N PHE A 268 -11.46 3.88 -8.71
CA PHE A 268 -11.04 3.28 -9.96
C PHE A 268 -12.04 3.53 -11.11
N ILE A 269 -13.28 3.96 -10.83
CA ILE A 269 -14.18 4.48 -11.88
C ILE A 269 -13.59 5.71 -12.58
N ALA A 270 -12.90 6.56 -11.83
CA ALA A 270 -12.32 7.79 -12.34
C ALA A 270 -10.91 7.54 -12.87
N THR A 271 -10.04 6.96 -12.03
CA THR A 271 -8.60 6.77 -12.31
C THR A 271 -8.30 5.52 -13.14
N GLY A 272 -9.20 4.54 -13.15
CA GLY A 272 -9.10 3.32 -13.97
C GLY A 272 -9.49 3.52 -15.43
N GLY A 273 -9.75 4.77 -15.86
CA GLY A 273 -10.00 5.12 -17.26
C GLY A 273 -11.37 5.71 -17.57
N GLY A 274 -12.30 5.79 -16.61
CA GLY A 274 -13.63 6.35 -16.88
C GLY A 274 -13.64 7.86 -17.15
N SER A 275 -12.59 8.58 -16.72
CA SER A 275 -12.37 10.00 -17.03
C SER A 275 -11.57 10.24 -18.33
N ALA A 276 -11.15 9.18 -19.03
CA ALA A 276 -10.35 9.30 -20.24
C ALA A 276 -11.20 9.71 -21.45
N LYS A 277 -10.57 10.42 -22.40
CA LYS A 277 -11.23 10.80 -23.65
C LYS A 277 -11.63 9.57 -24.46
N THR A 278 -10.70 8.66 -24.66
CA THR A 278 -10.88 7.44 -25.46
C THR A 278 -10.54 6.17 -24.66
N GLU A 279 -11.00 5.01 -25.13
CA GLU A 279 -10.61 3.71 -24.55
C GLU A 279 -9.09 3.48 -24.65
N TYR A 280 -8.46 3.93 -25.73
CA TYR A 280 -7.01 3.81 -25.89
C TYR A 280 -6.25 4.70 -24.91
N ASP A 281 -6.73 5.93 -24.67
CA ASP A 281 -6.13 6.82 -23.68
C ASP A 281 -6.24 6.27 -22.26
N ALA A 282 -7.36 5.59 -21.94
CA ALA A 282 -7.52 4.88 -20.69
C ALA A 282 -6.50 3.75 -20.52
N ARG A 283 -6.32 2.90 -21.54
CA ARG A 283 -5.33 1.80 -21.52
C ARG A 283 -3.92 2.31 -21.33
N VAL A 284 -3.50 3.25 -22.18
CA VAL A 284 -2.14 3.81 -22.15
C VAL A 284 -1.90 4.52 -20.83
N GLY A 285 -2.82 5.38 -20.39
CA GLY A 285 -2.68 6.11 -19.13
C GLY A 285 -2.52 5.18 -17.94
N LEU A 286 -3.42 4.21 -17.79
CA LEU A 286 -3.41 3.31 -16.65
C LEU A 286 -2.16 2.41 -16.63
N VAL A 287 -1.76 1.86 -17.78
CA VAL A 287 -0.61 0.94 -17.87
C VAL A 287 0.72 1.68 -17.76
N VAL A 288 0.91 2.76 -18.52
CA VAL A 288 2.17 3.52 -18.50
C VAL A 288 2.38 4.19 -17.15
N GLY A 289 1.32 4.74 -16.53
CA GLY A 289 1.42 5.37 -15.20
C GLY A 289 1.88 4.37 -14.14
N ASN A 290 1.32 3.15 -14.17
CA ASN A 290 1.73 2.09 -13.26
C ASN A 290 3.14 1.55 -13.55
N PHE A 291 3.57 1.42 -14.81
CA PHE A 291 4.95 1.02 -15.11
C PHE A 291 5.97 2.08 -14.73
N LEU A 292 5.66 3.37 -14.98
CA LEU A 292 6.52 4.49 -14.58
C LEU A 292 6.76 4.45 -13.06
N LYS A 293 5.71 4.16 -12.29
CA LYS A 293 5.81 3.93 -10.84
C LYS A 293 6.73 2.77 -10.47
N ARG A 294 6.63 1.63 -11.17
CA ARG A 294 7.49 0.46 -10.90
C ARG A 294 8.95 0.74 -11.23
N PHE A 295 9.20 1.51 -12.28
CA PHE A 295 10.54 2.00 -12.59
C PHE A 295 11.07 2.92 -11.48
N CYS A 296 10.27 3.88 -10.98
CA CYS A 296 10.66 4.73 -9.85
C CYS A 296 10.96 3.94 -8.57
N THR A 297 10.24 2.83 -8.34
CA THR A 297 10.49 1.95 -7.19
C THR A 297 11.94 1.44 -7.17
N LEU A 298 12.52 1.10 -8.33
CA LEU A 298 13.92 0.68 -8.41
C LEU A 298 14.87 1.81 -8.01
N GLY A 299 14.57 3.05 -8.43
CA GLY A 299 15.30 4.23 -7.98
C GLY A 299 15.18 4.44 -6.47
N TRP A 300 14.02 4.18 -5.88
CA TRP A 300 13.83 4.29 -4.43
C TRP A 300 14.59 3.22 -3.65
N VAL A 301 14.66 1.99 -4.18
CA VAL A 301 15.49 0.92 -3.63
C VAL A 301 16.96 1.34 -3.64
N LEU A 302 17.46 1.90 -4.75
CA LEU A 302 18.84 2.43 -4.84
C LEU A 302 19.11 3.51 -3.80
N THR A 303 18.24 4.52 -3.71
CA THR A 303 18.36 5.58 -2.70
C THR A 303 18.32 5.02 -1.28
N ALA A 304 17.53 3.98 -1.03
CA ALA A 304 17.47 3.34 0.28
C ALA A 304 18.72 2.50 0.61
N LEU A 305 19.36 1.85 -0.37
CA LEU A 305 20.67 1.20 -0.21
C LEU A 305 21.76 2.23 0.07
N ILE A 306 21.74 3.37 -0.63
CA ILE A 306 22.62 4.51 -0.37
C ILE A 306 22.42 4.98 1.08
N ALA A 307 21.17 5.16 1.52
CA ALA A 307 20.86 5.56 2.89
C ALA A 307 21.29 4.51 3.93
N ALA A 308 21.09 3.22 3.64
CA ALA A 308 21.55 2.11 4.48
C ALA A 308 23.07 2.06 4.59
N THR A 309 23.78 2.60 3.61
CA THR A 309 25.24 2.68 3.61
C THR A 309 25.73 3.96 4.29
N LEU A 310 25.19 5.14 3.96
CA LEU A 310 25.61 6.41 4.55
C LEU A 310 25.22 6.55 6.01
N TYR A 311 24.02 6.08 6.38
CA TYR A 311 23.37 6.42 7.65
C TYR A 311 23.10 5.21 8.55
N ALA A 312 23.84 4.11 8.35
CA ALA A 312 23.73 2.87 9.13
C ALA A 312 23.83 3.07 10.65
N ASP A 313 24.54 4.12 11.07
CA ASP A 313 24.88 4.47 12.44
C ASP A 313 24.02 5.58 13.04
N VAL A 314 23.01 6.07 12.31
CA VAL A 314 22.06 7.07 12.83
C VAL A 314 21.05 6.38 13.76
N PRO A 315 21.07 6.64 15.08
CA PRO A 315 20.24 5.90 16.04
C PRO A 315 18.73 6.03 15.80
N GLU A 316 18.31 7.16 15.26
CA GLU A 316 16.90 7.45 14.97
C GLU A 316 16.39 6.60 13.81
N LEU A 317 17.17 6.42 12.75
CA LEU A 317 16.82 5.53 11.64
C LEU A 317 16.82 4.06 12.04
N VAL A 318 17.75 3.66 12.92
CA VAL A 318 17.79 2.29 13.46
C VAL A 318 16.53 1.98 14.30
N LYS A 319 16.03 2.97 15.05
CA LYS A 319 14.81 2.84 15.86
C LYS A 319 13.54 2.95 15.04
N GLN A 320 13.50 3.88 14.07
CA GLN A 320 12.36 4.15 13.21
C GLN A 320 12.78 4.19 11.74
N PRO A 321 12.87 3.02 11.07
CA PRO A 321 13.29 2.94 9.67
C PRO A 321 12.34 3.64 8.69
N ASP A 322 11.10 3.98 9.10
CA ASP A 322 10.15 4.76 8.30
C ASP A 322 10.69 6.15 7.92
N LEU A 323 11.61 6.69 8.73
CA LEU A 323 12.19 8.00 8.51
C LEU A 323 13.28 8.01 7.42
N THR A 324 13.71 6.83 6.94
CA THR A 324 14.86 6.68 6.03
C THR A 324 14.73 7.55 4.77
N TRP A 325 13.58 7.50 4.10
CA TRP A 325 13.38 8.23 2.85
C TRP A 325 13.46 9.75 3.04
N GLY A 326 12.74 10.26 4.05
CA GLY A 326 12.73 11.68 4.38
C GLY A 326 14.11 12.16 4.81
N TYR A 327 14.79 11.38 5.65
CA TYR A 327 16.14 11.68 6.12
C TYR A 327 17.15 11.74 4.96
N ALA A 328 17.18 10.72 4.10
CA ALA A 328 18.07 10.69 2.94
C ALA A 328 17.81 11.85 1.98
N SER A 329 16.53 12.16 1.72
CA SER A 329 16.15 13.30 0.88
C SER A 329 16.68 14.63 1.44
N MET A 330 16.66 14.79 2.76
CA MET A 330 17.13 16.00 3.42
C MET A 330 18.64 16.15 3.44
N GLN A 331 19.36 15.06 3.67
CA GLN A 331 20.81 15.11 3.74
C GLN A 331 21.44 15.25 2.36
N LEU A 332 20.86 14.63 1.33
CA LEU A 332 21.43 14.61 -0.02
C LEU A 332 21.03 15.82 -0.85
N LEU A 333 19.78 16.29 -0.78
CA LEU A 333 19.37 17.45 -1.60
C LEU A 333 19.97 18.75 -1.06
N GLY A 334 20.23 19.71 -1.94
CA GLY A 334 20.62 21.07 -1.56
C GLY A 334 19.43 21.95 -1.12
N PRO A 335 19.70 23.15 -0.57
CA PRO A 335 18.66 24.13 -0.27
C PRO A 335 17.78 24.45 -1.49
N GLY A 336 16.49 24.65 -1.27
CA GLY A 336 15.47 24.81 -2.32
C GLY A 336 14.91 23.46 -2.79
N PHE A 337 15.78 22.51 -3.16
CA PHE A 337 15.36 21.16 -3.57
C PHE A 337 14.76 20.35 -2.41
N ARG A 338 15.27 20.54 -1.18
CA ARG A 338 14.67 19.98 0.04
C ARG A 338 13.23 20.47 0.23
N GLY A 339 13.02 21.78 0.12
CA GLY A 339 11.69 22.39 0.17
C GLY A 339 10.77 21.89 -0.93
N LEU A 340 11.27 21.76 -2.16
CA LEU A 340 10.50 21.22 -3.28
C LEU A 340 10.11 19.76 -3.04
N MET A 341 11.03 18.92 -2.56
CA MET A 341 10.76 17.52 -2.25
C MET A 341 9.67 17.40 -1.20
N LEU A 342 9.77 18.13 -0.08
CA LEU A 342 8.71 18.13 0.93
C LEU A 342 7.37 18.56 0.35
N SER A 343 7.37 19.64 -0.42
CA SER A 343 6.14 20.16 -1.02
C SER A 343 5.47 19.14 -1.92
N CYS A 344 6.26 18.42 -2.73
CA CYS A 344 5.74 17.37 -3.61
C CYS A 344 5.25 16.14 -2.84
N LEU A 345 5.96 15.72 -1.79
CA LEU A 345 5.56 14.59 -0.95
C LEU A 345 4.27 14.88 -0.18
N LEU A 346 4.13 16.11 0.36
CA LEU A 346 2.90 16.57 1.00
C LEU A 346 1.77 16.65 -0.01
N ALA A 347 2.00 17.28 -1.16
CA ALA A 347 1.04 17.39 -2.25
C ALA A 347 0.48 16.03 -2.67
N ALA A 348 1.34 15.00 -2.72
CA ALA A 348 0.93 13.66 -3.17
C ALA A 348 -0.09 13.01 -2.25
N LEU A 349 0.08 13.24 -0.96
CA LEU A 349 -0.82 12.71 0.05
C LEU A 349 -2.13 13.48 0.01
N MET A 350 -2.06 14.79 -0.20
CA MET A 350 -3.24 15.63 -0.29
C MET A 350 -4.08 15.34 -1.55
N SER A 351 -3.47 15.21 -2.73
CA SER A 351 -4.18 14.94 -3.99
C SER A 351 -4.91 13.60 -3.99
N SER A 352 -4.33 12.60 -3.35
CA SER A 352 -4.96 11.28 -3.17
C SER A 352 -6.22 11.39 -2.31
N VAL A 353 -6.15 12.13 -1.20
CA VAL A 353 -7.31 12.38 -0.32
C VAL A 353 -8.36 13.24 -1.05
N ASP A 354 -7.96 14.21 -1.88
CA ASP A 354 -8.90 15.00 -2.69
C ASP A 354 -9.67 14.13 -3.69
N ALA A 355 -8.98 13.23 -4.40
CA ALA A 355 -9.61 12.34 -5.35
C ALA A 355 -10.63 11.42 -4.65
N GLN A 356 -10.27 10.88 -3.48
CA GLN A 356 -11.18 10.09 -2.66
C GLN A 356 -12.36 10.90 -2.15
N MET A 357 -12.13 12.15 -1.75
CA MET A 357 -13.15 13.08 -1.32
C MET A 357 -14.16 13.34 -2.44
N VAL A 358 -13.69 13.66 -3.65
CA VAL A 358 -14.52 13.92 -4.83
C VAL A 358 -15.30 12.67 -5.24
N VAL A 359 -14.66 11.51 -5.31
CA VAL A 359 -15.35 10.26 -5.67
C VAL A 359 -16.34 9.83 -4.60
N GLY A 360 -15.99 9.96 -3.32
CA GLY A 360 -16.86 9.68 -2.18
C GLY A 360 -18.10 10.57 -2.17
N ALA A 361 -17.92 11.85 -2.48
CA ALA A 361 -19.01 12.79 -2.71
C ALA A 361 -19.95 12.31 -3.83
N GLY A 362 -19.40 11.84 -4.95
CA GLY A 362 -20.19 11.29 -6.06
C GLY A 362 -21.02 10.09 -5.63
N LEU A 363 -20.43 9.14 -4.90
CA LEU A 363 -21.11 7.95 -4.38
C LEU A 363 -22.33 8.28 -3.52
N ILE A 364 -22.19 9.24 -2.59
CA ILE A 364 -23.29 9.62 -1.71
C ILE A 364 -24.34 10.41 -2.48
N VAL A 365 -23.95 11.38 -3.30
CA VAL A 365 -24.90 12.19 -4.07
C VAL A 365 -25.74 11.33 -5.00
N ARG A 366 -25.08 10.48 -5.80
CA ARG A 366 -25.73 9.69 -6.86
C ARG A 366 -26.51 8.49 -6.34
N ASN A 367 -26.03 7.83 -5.28
CA ASN A 367 -26.58 6.54 -4.86
C ASN A 367 -27.30 6.58 -3.51
N LEU A 368 -27.20 7.67 -2.73
CA LEU A 368 -27.96 7.87 -1.48
C LEU A 368 -28.84 9.11 -1.51
N TYR A 369 -28.25 10.29 -1.72
CA TYR A 369 -28.94 11.56 -1.61
C TYR A 369 -30.06 11.70 -2.64
N VAL A 370 -29.76 11.61 -3.93
CA VAL A 370 -30.79 11.72 -4.98
C VAL A 370 -31.80 10.57 -4.89
N PRO A 371 -31.42 9.28 -4.78
CA PRO A 371 -32.41 8.20 -4.84
C PRO A 371 -33.31 8.06 -3.60
N PHE A 372 -32.86 8.48 -2.40
CA PHE A 372 -33.57 8.23 -1.15
C PHE A 372 -33.91 9.48 -0.33
N ILE A 373 -33.15 10.57 -0.46
CA ILE A 373 -33.35 11.78 0.35
C ILE A 373 -34.10 12.85 -0.45
N LYS A 374 -33.60 13.23 -1.63
CA LYS A 374 -34.19 14.28 -2.47
C LYS A 374 -34.13 13.93 -3.97
N PRO A 375 -35.15 13.22 -4.51
CA PRO A 375 -35.19 12.79 -5.91
C PRO A 375 -35.24 13.89 -6.97
N GLN A 376 -35.66 15.10 -6.59
CA GLN A 376 -35.75 16.27 -7.49
C GLN A 376 -34.69 17.33 -7.15
N ALA A 377 -33.55 16.93 -6.57
CA ALA A 377 -32.46 17.85 -6.27
C ALA A 377 -31.91 18.47 -7.57
N ASP A 378 -31.71 19.79 -7.57
CA ASP A 378 -31.06 20.46 -8.68
C ASP A 378 -29.53 20.20 -8.66
N GLU A 379 -28.82 20.63 -9.71
CA GLU A 379 -27.36 20.43 -9.78
C GLU A 379 -26.62 21.13 -8.63
N ARG A 380 -27.10 22.30 -8.19
CA ARG A 380 -26.46 23.09 -7.13
C ARG A 380 -26.57 22.41 -5.77
N GLU A 381 -27.72 21.83 -5.46
CA GLU A 381 -27.98 21.05 -4.26
C GLU A 381 -27.15 19.77 -4.25
N CYS A 382 -27.04 19.09 -5.39
CA CYS A 382 -26.18 17.92 -5.55
C CYS A 382 -24.71 18.27 -5.29
N LEU A 383 -24.22 19.39 -5.83
CA LEU A 383 -22.86 19.86 -5.59
C LEU A 383 -22.62 20.19 -4.10
N TRP A 384 -23.57 20.85 -3.43
CA TRP A 384 -23.46 21.14 -1.99
C TRP A 384 -23.46 19.87 -1.13
N ALA A 385 -24.35 18.92 -1.41
CA ALA A 385 -24.36 17.62 -0.73
C ALA A 385 -23.05 16.85 -0.94
N GLY A 386 -22.46 16.95 -2.14
CA GLY A 386 -21.15 16.40 -2.45
C GLY A 386 -20.05 17.03 -1.60
N ARG A 387 -20.01 18.36 -1.51
CA ARG A 387 -19.02 19.08 -0.69
C ARG A 387 -19.11 18.71 0.79
N LEU A 388 -20.32 18.64 1.36
CA LEU A 388 -20.51 18.21 2.75
C LEU A 388 -20.05 16.78 2.98
N THR A 389 -20.35 15.87 2.04
CA THR A 389 -19.85 14.49 2.08
C THR A 389 -18.33 14.45 2.08
N GLY A 390 -17.70 15.29 1.25
CA GLY A 390 -16.25 15.40 1.18
C GLY A 390 -15.62 15.75 2.53
N ILE A 391 -16.19 16.74 3.23
CA ILE A 391 -15.76 17.12 4.59
C ILE A 391 -15.84 15.92 5.54
N ILE A 392 -16.94 15.15 5.47
CA ILE A 392 -17.13 13.96 6.32
C ILE A 392 -16.06 12.90 6.04
N VAL A 393 -15.73 12.64 4.78
CA VAL A 393 -14.69 11.67 4.38
C VAL A 393 -13.33 12.08 4.94
N VAL A 394 -12.95 13.36 4.79
CA VAL A 394 -11.67 13.88 5.29
C VAL A 394 -11.63 13.86 6.83
N ALA A 395 -12.69 14.30 7.49
CA ALA A 395 -12.77 14.28 8.95
C ALA A 395 -12.68 12.85 9.51
N GLY A 396 -13.36 11.89 8.88
CA GLY A 396 -13.25 10.48 9.23
C GLY A 396 -11.82 9.95 9.05
N SER A 397 -11.16 10.32 7.95
CA SER A 397 -9.76 9.94 7.68
C SER A 397 -8.80 10.45 8.76
N VAL A 398 -8.96 11.69 9.22
CA VAL A 398 -8.17 12.26 10.32
C VAL A 398 -8.38 11.48 11.61
N VAL A 399 -9.64 11.19 11.97
CA VAL A 399 -9.97 10.41 13.18
C VAL A 399 -9.34 9.01 13.12
N PHE A 400 -9.46 8.32 11.99
CA PHE A 400 -8.82 7.00 11.81
C PHE A 400 -7.29 7.09 11.85
N SER A 401 -6.70 8.17 11.35
CA SER A 401 -5.23 8.34 11.31
C SER A 401 -4.66 8.54 12.72
N LEU A 402 -5.37 9.29 13.57
CA LEU A 402 -4.99 9.53 14.96
C LEU A 402 -5.34 8.37 15.92
N THR A 403 -6.17 7.41 15.50
CA THR A 403 -6.56 6.25 16.33
C THR A 403 -5.81 4.98 15.95
N ILE A 404 -5.58 4.75 14.66
CA ILE A 404 -4.83 3.62 14.12
C ILE A 404 -3.43 4.12 13.76
N TYR A 405 -2.51 4.08 14.72
CA TYR A 405 -1.13 4.56 14.52
C TYR A 405 -0.28 3.67 13.60
N ASP A 406 -0.73 2.44 13.33
CA ASP A 406 0.02 1.50 12.50
C ASP A 406 -0.38 1.59 11.02
N MET A 407 0.53 2.14 10.21
CA MET A 407 0.35 2.30 8.77
C MET A 407 0.26 0.96 8.03
N LEU A 408 0.98 -0.08 8.49
CA LEU A 408 0.88 -1.41 7.90
C LEU A 408 -0.48 -2.05 8.18
N GLY A 409 -0.99 -1.93 9.40
CA GLY A 409 -2.35 -2.37 9.75
C GLY A 409 -3.44 -1.66 8.93
N GLN A 410 -3.30 -0.36 8.66
CA GLN A 410 -4.19 0.36 7.76
C GLN A 410 -4.11 -0.18 6.33
N LEU A 411 -2.90 -0.40 5.80
CA LEU A 411 -2.68 -0.96 4.47
C LEU A 411 -3.28 -2.38 4.36
N GLU A 412 -3.08 -3.24 5.35
CA GLU A 412 -3.68 -4.59 5.37
C GLU A 412 -5.20 -4.53 5.26
N LEU A 413 -5.87 -3.62 5.99
CA LEU A 413 -7.33 -3.45 5.90
C LEU A 413 -7.79 -3.06 4.48
N THR A 414 -7.01 -2.23 3.78
CA THR A 414 -7.34 -1.79 2.42
C THR A 414 -7.28 -2.93 1.39
N PHE A 415 -6.51 -4.00 1.65
CA PHE A 415 -6.47 -5.17 0.76
C PHE A 415 -7.72 -6.04 0.85
N TRP A 416 -8.27 -6.16 2.06
CA TRP A 416 -9.36 -7.11 2.33
C TRP A 416 -10.75 -6.50 2.14
N PHE A 417 -10.89 -5.24 2.51
CA PHE A 417 -12.19 -4.57 2.52
C PHE A 417 -12.87 -4.56 1.14
N PRO A 418 -12.17 -4.26 0.02
CA PRO A 418 -12.73 -4.34 -1.34
C PRO A 418 -13.27 -5.71 -1.74
N LEU A 419 -12.76 -6.80 -1.18
CA LEU A 419 -13.17 -8.15 -1.57
C LEU A 419 -14.66 -8.44 -1.29
N VAL A 420 -15.31 -7.69 -0.40
CA VAL A 420 -16.76 -7.80 -0.11
C VAL A 420 -17.61 -7.66 -1.38
N PHE A 421 -17.20 -6.79 -2.30
CA PHE A 421 -17.93 -6.52 -3.55
C PHE A 421 -17.26 -7.12 -4.79
N ALA A 422 -16.08 -7.76 -4.64
CA ALA A 422 -15.31 -8.31 -5.76
C ALA A 422 -16.09 -9.39 -6.53
N ALA A 423 -16.65 -10.39 -5.85
CA ALA A 423 -17.39 -11.47 -6.51
C ALA A 423 -18.65 -10.97 -7.24
N PRO A 424 -19.52 -10.12 -6.63
CA PRO A 424 -20.61 -9.48 -7.35
C PRO A 424 -20.14 -8.67 -8.57
N PHE A 425 -19.01 -7.98 -8.49
CA PHE A 425 -18.52 -7.22 -9.64
C PHE A 425 -18.03 -8.14 -10.77
N TRP A 426 -17.08 -9.03 -10.49
CA TRP A 426 -16.47 -9.91 -11.49
C TRP A 426 -17.48 -10.83 -12.17
N ILE A 427 -18.36 -11.47 -11.40
CA ILE A 427 -19.36 -12.36 -11.95
C ILE A 427 -20.44 -11.56 -12.69
N GLY A 428 -20.84 -10.40 -12.16
CA GLY A 428 -21.80 -9.50 -12.82
C GLY A 428 -21.31 -9.00 -14.18
N MET A 429 -20.02 -8.69 -14.30
CA MET A 429 -19.39 -8.25 -15.55
C MET A 429 -19.54 -9.25 -16.70
N TYR A 430 -19.61 -10.55 -16.41
CA TYR A 430 -19.50 -11.59 -17.45
C TYR A 430 -20.61 -12.64 -17.45
N TRP A 431 -21.50 -12.70 -16.45
CA TRP A 431 -22.51 -13.77 -16.39
C TRP A 431 -23.92 -13.25 -16.23
N ARG A 432 -24.79 -13.52 -17.21
CA ARG A 432 -26.20 -13.09 -17.19
C ARG A 432 -27.02 -13.64 -16.02
N LYS A 433 -26.71 -14.85 -15.54
CA LYS A 433 -27.48 -15.48 -14.45
C LYS A 433 -27.19 -14.87 -13.07
N ALA A 434 -26.13 -14.09 -12.92
CA ALA A 434 -25.85 -13.40 -11.67
C ALA A 434 -26.97 -12.40 -11.35
N SER A 435 -27.72 -12.71 -10.28
CA SER A 435 -28.90 -11.96 -9.86
C SER A 435 -28.59 -10.99 -8.74
N GLY A 436 -29.44 -9.96 -8.58
CA GLY A 436 -29.31 -9.01 -7.47
C GLY A 436 -29.47 -9.67 -6.09
N ARG A 437 -30.26 -10.74 -5.98
CA ARG A 437 -30.41 -11.51 -4.74
C ARG A 437 -29.12 -12.27 -4.39
N ALA A 438 -28.49 -12.88 -5.39
CA ALA A 438 -27.20 -13.55 -5.20
C ALA A 438 -26.10 -12.57 -4.77
N ALA A 439 -26.09 -11.37 -5.35
CA ALA A 439 -25.17 -10.31 -4.94
C ALA A 439 -25.35 -9.96 -3.46
N TRP A 440 -26.58 -9.76 -3.00
CA TRP A 440 -26.87 -9.50 -1.58
C TRP A 440 -26.47 -10.64 -0.65
N VAL A 441 -26.81 -11.89 -1.00
CA VAL A 441 -26.38 -13.07 -0.24
C VAL A 441 -24.85 -13.10 -0.10
N THR A 442 -24.13 -12.77 -1.17
CA THR A 442 -22.67 -12.74 -1.17
C THR A 442 -22.11 -11.62 -0.30
N VAL A 443 -22.65 -10.39 -0.42
CA VAL A 443 -22.23 -9.24 0.41
C VAL A 443 -22.48 -9.54 1.89
N VAL A 444 -23.66 -10.05 2.25
CA VAL A 444 -24.00 -10.42 3.64
C VAL A 444 -23.10 -11.53 4.14
N TYR A 445 -22.83 -12.56 3.32
CA TYR A 445 -21.88 -13.61 3.65
C TYR A 445 -20.49 -13.03 3.96
N CYS A 446 -19.96 -12.16 3.10
CA CYS A 446 -18.64 -11.55 3.31
C CYS A 446 -18.59 -10.71 4.59
N LEU A 447 -19.61 -9.87 4.84
CA LEU A 447 -19.69 -9.06 6.04
C LEU A 447 -19.76 -9.94 7.30
N LEU A 448 -20.56 -11.00 7.29
CA LEU A 448 -20.69 -11.90 8.44
C LEU A 448 -19.42 -12.70 8.69
N PHE A 449 -18.89 -13.38 7.67
CA PHE A 449 -17.79 -14.33 7.83
C PHE A 449 -16.41 -13.68 7.93
N PHE A 450 -16.22 -12.48 7.40
CA PHE A 450 -14.91 -11.80 7.44
C PHE A 450 -14.85 -10.64 8.45
N PHE A 451 -15.98 -10.10 8.90
CA PHE A 451 -16.00 -8.97 9.84
C PHE A 451 -16.80 -9.27 11.11
N VAL A 452 -18.11 -9.52 10.99
CA VAL A 452 -19.01 -9.57 12.16
C VAL A 452 -18.71 -10.77 13.06
N ILE A 453 -18.67 -11.99 12.54
CA ILE A 453 -18.42 -13.18 13.37
C ILE A 453 -16.97 -13.19 13.90
N PRO A 454 -15.93 -12.90 13.11
CA PRO A 454 -14.56 -12.75 13.60
C PRO A 454 -14.40 -11.77 14.77
N PHE A 455 -15.12 -10.65 14.74
CA PHE A 455 -14.98 -9.58 15.73
C PHE A 455 -15.98 -9.70 16.90
N CYS A 456 -17.27 -9.86 16.60
CA CYS A 456 -18.32 -9.92 17.61
C CYS A 456 -18.50 -11.31 18.22
N GLY A 457 -18.29 -12.38 17.44
CA GLY A 457 -18.45 -13.76 17.89
C GLY A 457 -17.69 -14.07 19.19
N PRO A 458 -16.38 -13.78 19.28
CA PRO A 458 -15.61 -13.95 20.51
C PRO A 458 -16.08 -13.14 21.72
N ARG A 459 -16.81 -12.04 21.50
CA ARG A 459 -17.34 -11.16 22.57
C ARG A 459 -18.68 -11.66 23.09
N VAL A 460 -19.51 -12.22 22.20
CA VAL A 460 -20.83 -12.78 22.54
C VAL A 460 -20.68 -14.19 23.12
N PHE A 461 -19.84 -15.02 22.51
CA PHE A 461 -19.61 -16.41 22.91
C PHE A 461 -18.23 -16.53 23.56
N SER A 462 -18.15 -16.19 24.85
CA SER A 462 -16.89 -16.24 25.61
C SER A 462 -16.21 -17.62 25.56
N GLY A 463 -16.99 -18.71 25.56
CA GLY A 463 -16.47 -20.08 25.50
C GLY A 463 -15.68 -20.43 24.23
N TRP A 464 -15.77 -19.63 23.16
CA TRP A 464 -14.89 -19.81 21.99
C TRP A 464 -13.44 -19.48 22.31
N ARG A 465 -13.21 -18.50 23.20
CA ARG A 465 -11.86 -18.08 23.61
C ARG A 465 -11.15 -19.10 24.48
N ASP A 466 -11.88 -20.05 25.06
CA ASP A 466 -11.34 -21.06 25.97
C ASP A 466 -11.27 -22.45 25.30
N ASN A 467 -11.78 -22.58 24.06
CA ASN A 467 -11.78 -23.83 23.32
C ASN A 467 -10.37 -24.17 22.82
N GLN A 468 -9.72 -25.15 23.47
CA GLN A 468 -8.35 -25.57 23.18
C GLN A 468 -8.14 -26.03 21.73
N THR A 469 -9.17 -26.55 21.04
CA THR A 469 -9.06 -26.95 19.63
C THR A 469 -8.95 -25.78 18.65
N LEU A 470 -9.21 -24.55 19.12
CA LEU A 470 -9.00 -23.31 18.39
C LEU A 470 -7.72 -22.59 18.83
N MET A 471 -7.04 -23.06 19.89
CA MET A 471 -5.79 -22.49 20.42
C MET A 471 -4.54 -23.04 19.74
N THR A 472 -4.70 -23.71 18.59
CA THR A 472 -3.57 -24.15 17.78
C THR A 472 -2.70 -22.96 17.41
N GLN A 473 -1.40 -23.13 17.62
CA GLN A 473 -0.38 -22.12 17.34
C GLN A 473 0.79 -22.76 16.59
N THR A 474 1.51 -21.95 15.80
CA THR A 474 2.79 -22.38 15.23
C THR A 474 3.81 -22.62 16.35
N PRO A 475 4.82 -23.48 16.13
CA PRO A 475 5.92 -23.61 17.07
C PRO A 475 6.58 -22.25 17.30
N HIS A 476 6.93 -21.96 18.55
CA HIS A 476 7.76 -20.81 18.86
C HIS A 476 9.18 -21.23 18.51
N THR A 477 9.82 -20.59 17.53
CA THR A 477 11.19 -20.94 17.16
C THR A 477 12.11 -19.77 17.40
N ARG A 478 13.22 -20.02 18.07
CA ARG A 478 14.33 -19.09 18.21
C ARG A 478 15.47 -19.60 17.34
N THR A 479 15.76 -18.88 16.26
CA THR A 479 16.93 -19.17 15.42
C THR A 479 18.08 -18.29 15.87
N ILE A 480 19.19 -18.90 16.26
CA ILE A 480 20.44 -18.26 16.61
C ILE A 480 21.40 -18.51 15.45
N SER A 481 21.59 -17.49 14.61
CA SER A 481 22.51 -17.56 13.48
C SER A 481 23.75 -16.71 13.75
N GLN A 482 24.93 -17.24 13.48
CA GLN A 482 26.18 -16.50 13.53
C GLN A 482 26.43 -15.79 12.20
N GLU A 483 25.94 -14.55 12.11
CA GLU A 483 26.20 -13.71 10.93
C GLU A 483 27.59 -13.08 11.01
N VAL A 484 28.30 -13.12 9.90
CA VAL A 484 29.57 -12.38 9.74
C VAL A 484 29.27 -10.90 9.80
N VAL A 485 30.01 -10.18 10.64
CA VAL A 485 29.79 -8.75 10.82
C VAL A 485 30.18 -7.99 9.54
N SER A 486 29.27 -7.20 8.99
CA SER A 486 29.57 -6.26 7.89
C SER A 486 30.11 -4.94 8.45
N LYS A 487 30.74 -4.12 7.60
CA LYS A 487 31.23 -2.80 8.02
C LYS A 487 30.09 -1.86 8.45
N SER A 488 28.93 -1.94 7.81
CA SER A 488 27.73 -1.21 8.25
C SER A 488 27.24 -1.67 9.63
N MET A 489 27.26 -2.98 9.90
CA MET A 489 26.93 -3.53 11.22
C MET A 489 27.92 -3.11 12.31
N LEU A 490 29.23 -3.02 11.99
CA LEU A 490 30.22 -2.47 12.92
C LEU A 490 29.89 -1.04 13.32
N ARG A 491 29.60 -0.17 12.34
CA ARG A 491 29.27 1.23 12.60
C ARG A 491 28.01 1.35 13.47
N ARG A 492 26.98 0.57 13.15
CA ARG A 492 25.77 0.49 13.97
C ARG A 492 26.07 0.05 15.40
N LYS A 493 26.83 -1.03 15.59
CA LYS A 493 27.23 -1.51 16.93
C LYS A 493 28.05 -0.48 17.70
N LEU A 494 28.96 0.20 17.05
CA LEU A 494 29.76 1.26 17.67
C LEU A 494 28.89 2.43 18.13
N SER A 495 27.93 2.86 17.28
CA SER A 495 26.97 3.91 17.62
C SER A 495 26.09 3.52 18.80
N GLU A 496 25.52 2.32 18.78
CA GLU A 496 24.71 1.77 19.88
C GLU A 496 25.53 1.68 21.19
N ALA A 497 26.76 1.19 21.13
CA ALA A 497 27.66 1.10 22.28
C ALA A 497 28.01 2.49 22.82
N THR A 498 28.29 3.45 21.93
CA THR A 498 28.61 4.83 22.31
C THR A 498 27.43 5.53 22.96
N ALA A 499 26.21 5.34 22.46
CA ALA A 499 25.01 5.90 23.06
C ALA A 499 24.77 5.34 24.47
N LYS A 500 24.88 4.00 24.63
CA LYS A 500 24.76 3.35 25.95
C LYS A 500 25.83 3.85 26.92
N TRP A 501 27.07 3.91 26.46
CA TRP A 501 28.20 4.41 27.24
C TRP A 501 27.99 5.87 27.67
N THR A 502 27.53 6.73 26.76
CA THR A 502 27.26 8.15 27.07
C THR A 502 26.14 8.31 28.10
N ALA A 503 25.05 7.55 27.95
CA ALA A 503 23.94 7.56 28.91
C ALA A 503 24.37 7.06 30.29
N ALA A 504 25.19 6.00 30.36
CA ALA A 504 25.73 5.48 31.60
C ALA A 504 26.69 6.46 32.30
N GLY A 505 27.40 7.30 31.53
CA GLY A 505 28.32 8.31 32.06
C GLY A 505 27.67 9.61 32.53
N ALA A 506 26.43 9.90 32.09
CA ALA A 506 25.73 11.14 32.43
C ALA A 506 25.50 11.37 33.94
N PRO A 507 25.08 10.36 34.74
CA PRO A 507 24.85 10.54 36.18
C PRO A 507 26.10 10.41 37.06
N LEU A 508 27.27 10.09 36.49
CA LEU A 508 28.48 9.79 37.26
C LEU A 508 29.18 11.05 37.81
N SER A 509 29.83 10.89 38.96
CA SER A 509 30.70 11.90 39.56
C SER A 509 31.96 12.17 38.70
N ALA A 510 32.69 13.25 38.98
CA ALA A 510 33.89 13.60 38.22
C ALA A 510 34.98 12.51 38.29
N ASP A 511 35.15 11.86 39.44
CA ASP A 511 36.15 10.82 39.65
C ASP A 511 35.74 9.51 38.94
N ASP A 512 34.45 9.15 39.00
CA ASP A 512 33.92 7.95 38.34
C ASP A 512 33.94 8.08 36.80
N LYS A 513 33.87 9.30 36.27
CA LYS A 513 33.99 9.56 34.82
C LYS A 513 35.36 9.21 34.26
N VAL A 514 36.43 9.30 35.05
CA VAL A 514 37.79 8.93 34.61
C VAL A 514 37.87 7.43 34.34
N ALA A 515 37.37 6.61 35.27
CA ALA A 515 37.29 5.16 35.10
C ALA A 515 36.34 4.76 33.97
N HIS A 516 35.17 5.42 33.88
CA HIS A 516 34.20 5.20 32.81
C HIS A 516 34.75 5.47 31.41
N ASN A 517 35.61 6.49 31.26
CA ASN A 517 36.25 6.86 30.00
C ASN A 517 37.30 5.84 29.51
N GLN A 518 37.86 4.99 30.38
CA GLN A 518 38.81 3.96 29.96
C GLN A 518 38.15 2.88 29.09
N ASN A 519 36.88 2.61 29.32
CA ASN A 519 36.06 1.66 28.55
C ASN A 519 35.23 2.37 27.47
N LYS A 520 35.71 3.48 26.91
CA LYS A 520 34.99 4.17 25.85
C LYS A 520 35.01 3.33 24.55
N PRO A 521 33.85 3.06 23.94
CA PRO A 521 33.79 2.43 22.61
C PRO A 521 34.61 3.24 21.60
N ARG A 522 35.40 2.56 20.77
CA ARG A 522 36.29 3.22 19.80
C ARG A 522 36.44 2.44 18.49
N ARG A 523 36.59 3.15 17.38
CA ARG A 523 36.97 2.58 16.08
C ARG A 523 38.48 2.37 16.06
N MET A 524 38.95 1.19 15.67
CA MET A 524 40.38 0.87 15.55
C MET A 524 40.85 0.95 14.10
N SER A 525 40.04 0.47 13.17
CA SER A 525 40.25 0.56 11.73
C SER A 525 38.90 0.63 11.00
N PRO A 526 38.86 0.85 9.67
CA PRO A 526 37.61 0.82 8.91
C PRO A 526 36.82 -0.49 9.06
N ALA A 527 37.53 -1.60 9.31
CA ALA A 527 36.96 -2.93 9.48
C ALA A 527 37.01 -3.45 10.93
N LYS A 528 37.38 -2.64 11.93
CA LYS A 528 37.56 -3.12 13.31
C LYS A 528 37.18 -2.09 14.38
N ILE A 529 36.43 -2.50 15.39
CA ILE A 529 36.02 -1.68 16.54
C ILE A 529 36.34 -2.39 17.86
N ALA A 530 36.44 -1.61 18.94
CA ALA A 530 36.49 -2.11 20.31
C ALA A 530 35.30 -1.56 21.10
N VAL A 531 34.50 -2.44 21.71
CA VAL A 531 33.30 -2.10 22.48
C VAL A 531 33.33 -2.76 23.86
N PRO A 532 32.70 -2.18 24.90
CA PRO A 532 32.63 -2.78 26.23
C PRO A 532 31.83 -4.09 26.23
N GLY A 533 32.38 -5.12 26.86
CA GLY A 533 31.77 -6.41 27.14
C GLY A 533 31.84 -6.77 28.63
N PRO A 534 31.34 -7.97 29.02
CA PRO A 534 31.25 -8.41 30.41
C PRO A 534 32.61 -8.46 31.14
N ASP A 535 33.66 -8.90 30.43
CA ASP A 535 35.01 -9.14 30.98
C ASP A 535 36.04 -8.09 30.49
N GLY A 536 35.59 -6.96 29.95
CA GLY A 536 36.45 -5.90 29.41
C GLY A 536 36.11 -5.52 27.97
N MET A 537 37.06 -4.89 27.26
CA MET A 537 36.84 -4.47 25.87
C MET A 537 36.90 -5.67 24.92
N VAL A 538 35.88 -5.80 24.07
CA VAL A 538 35.76 -6.83 23.03
C VAL A 538 36.04 -6.21 21.67
N GLU A 539 36.95 -6.81 20.92
CA GLU A 539 37.24 -6.42 19.54
C GLU A 539 36.30 -7.14 18.57
N ILE A 540 35.73 -6.38 17.64
CA ILE A 540 34.83 -6.89 16.59
C ILE A 540 35.38 -6.45 15.24
N GLU A 541 35.62 -7.40 14.36
CA GLU A 541 36.21 -7.23 13.03
C GLU A 541 35.24 -7.67 11.93
N ALA A 542 35.04 -6.83 10.92
CA ALA A 542 34.16 -7.13 9.79
C ALA A 542 34.77 -8.22 8.91
N GLY A 543 33.93 -9.12 8.39
CA GLY A 543 34.38 -10.27 7.59
C GLY A 543 34.95 -11.44 8.42
N VAL A 544 35.33 -11.20 9.68
CA VAL A 544 35.97 -12.21 10.55
C VAL A 544 35.11 -12.54 11.77
N THR A 545 34.75 -11.53 12.56
CA THR A 545 33.95 -11.74 13.76
C THR A 545 32.53 -12.11 13.36
N ARG A 546 32.06 -13.23 13.92
CA ARG A 546 30.66 -13.62 13.84
C ARG A 546 29.94 -13.19 15.10
N VAL A 547 28.75 -12.65 14.94
CA VAL A 547 27.90 -12.27 16.07
C VAL A 547 26.62 -13.06 16.00
N ALA A 548 26.22 -13.61 17.14
CA ALA A 548 24.93 -14.26 17.28
C ALA A 548 23.83 -13.23 17.02
N LYS A 549 23.05 -13.48 15.96
CA LYS A 549 21.80 -12.83 15.69
C LYS A 549 20.70 -13.80 16.08
N THR A 550 19.95 -13.42 17.10
CA THR A 550 18.79 -14.16 17.54
C THR A 550 17.56 -13.62 16.83
N SER A 551 16.95 -14.45 15.98
CA SER A 551 15.65 -14.19 15.38
C SER A 551 14.61 -15.05 16.08
N GLU A 552 13.64 -14.42 16.73
CA GLU A 552 12.52 -15.12 17.36
C GLU A 552 11.27 -15.03 16.48
N ALA A 553 10.85 -16.18 15.97
CA ALA A 553 9.50 -16.33 15.45
C ALA A 553 8.58 -16.72 16.62
N LYS A 554 7.90 -15.72 17.20
CA LYS A 554 6.87 -15.95 18.22
C LYS A 554 5.76 -16.85 17.68
N SER A 555 5.23 -17.72 18.54
CA SER A 555 4.05 -18.53 18.20
C SER A 555 2.93 -17.64 17.70
N ILE A 556 2.38 -18.00 16.54
CA ILE A 556 1.28 -17.30 15.91
C ILE A 556 0.03 -18.13 16.12
N GLY A 557 -1.00 -17.50 16.67
CA GLY A 557 -2.33 -18.10 16.73
C GLY A 557 -2.83 -18.40 15.31
N ILE A 558 -3.13 -19.68 15.04
CA ILE A 558 -3.65 -20.10 13.74
C ILE A 558 -5.05 -19.53 13.55
N TYR A 559 -5.95 -19.74 14.52
CA TYR A 559 -7.34 -19.30 14.43
C TYR A 559 -7.62 -18.00 15.18
N TRP A 560 -6.67 -17.47 15.93
CA TRP A 560 -6.83 -16.23 16.70
C TRP A 560 -5.80 -15.18 16.32
N GLY A 561 -6.11 -13.92 16.60
CA GLY A 561 -5.13 -12.83 16.50
C GLY A 561 -3.92 -13.10 17.39
N LYS A 562 -4.15 -13.54 18.63
CA LYS A 562 -3.13 -14.02 19.56
C LYS A 562 -3.66 -15.22 20.34
N VAL A 563 -2.77 -16.11 20.74
CA VAL A 563 -3.04 -17.19 21.69
C VAL A 563 -2.08 -16.97 22.85
N VAL A 564 -2.62 -16.84 24.06
CA VAL A 564 -1.86 -16.53 25.27
C VAL A 564 -2.11 -17.58 26.34
N PRO A 565 -1.11 -17.93 27.17
CA PRO A 565 -1.35 -18.79 28.32
C PRO A 565 -2.33 -18.11 29.29
N THR A 566 -3.16 -18.90 29.96
CA THR A 566 -4.14 -18.40 30.93
C THR A 566 -3.46 -17.85 32.19
N ASP A 567 -2.28 -18.39 32.51
CA ASP A 567 -1.36 -17.84 33.51
C ASP A 567 -0.24 -17.07 32.78
N GLU A 568 -0.26 -15.75 32.92
CA GLU A 568 0.67 -14.83 32.27
C GLU A 568 2.14 -15.04 32.71
N ASN A 569 2.37 -15.69 33.85
CA ASN A 569 3.72 -16.00 34.33
C ASN A 569 4.34 -17.23 33.66
N THR A 570 3.54 -18.03 32.94
CA THR A 570 4.05 -19.22 32.26
C THR A 570 4.90 -18.80 31.06
N LYS A 571 6.15 -19.25 31.03
CA LYS A 571 7.09 -18.97 29.94
C LYS A 571 7.32 -20.22 29.10
N PRO A 572 7.57 -20.08 27.78
CA PRO A 572 7.95 -21.20 26.95
C PRO A 572 9.38 -21.64 27.28
N GLU A 573 9.60 -22.95 27.27
CA GLU A 573 10.89 -23.61 27.53
C GLU A 573 11.43 -24.21 26.24
N VAL A 574 12.76 -24.33 26.11
CA VAL A 574 13.39 -24.98 24.96
C VAL A 574 13.13 -26.48 25.05
N ILE A 575 12.46 -27.03 24.05
CA ILE A 575 12.11 -28.47 24.00
C ILE A 575 12.90 -29.25 22.95
N ASP A 576 13.44 -28.56 21.96
CA ASP A 576 14.23 -29.16 20.88
C ASP A 576 15.24 -28.15 20.34
N THR A 577 16.40 -28.64 19.93
CA THR A 577 17.49 -27.83 19.38
C THR A 577 18.03 -28.53 18.14
N GLU A 578 17.73 -27.96 16.98
CA GLU A 578 18.16 -28.45 15.68
C GLU A 578 19.36 -27.63 15.18
N GLN A 579 20.45 -28.31 14.81
CA GLN A 579 21.58 -27.66 14.14
C GLN A 579 21.34 -27.67 12.63
N ILE A 580 21.04 -26.50 12.05
CA ILE A 580 20.74 -26.36 10.62
C ILE A 580 22.03 -26.41 9.81
N ASP A 581 23.04 -25.69 10.27
CA ASP A 581 24.38 -25.66 9.71
C ASP A 581 25.41 -25.37 10.81
N GLU A 582 26.69 -25.26 10.44
CA GLU A 582 27.80 -24.99 11.36
C GLU A 582 27.60 -23.71 12.20
N PHE A 583 26.85 -22.74 11.69
CA PHE A 583 26.71 -21.39 12.24
C PHE A 583 25.29 -21.06 12.69
N THR A 584 24.31 -21.94 12.42
CA THR A 584 22.89 -21.69 12.64
C THR A 584 22.28 -22.81 13.46
N VAL A 585 21.77 -22.43 14.64
CA VAL A 585 21.03 -23.32 15.53
C VAL A 585 19.61 -22.81 15.62
N ARG A 586 18.63 -23.72 15.53
CA ARG A 586 17.21 -23.43 15.74
C ARG A 586 16.74 -24.14 16.99
N GLU A 587 16.36 -23.36 17.99
CA GLU A 587 15.67 -23.85 19.17
C GLU A 587 14.16 -23.78 18.93
N THR A 588 13.46 -24.88 19.18
CA THR A 588 11.99 -24.89 19.28
C THR A 588 11.62 -24.76 20.75
N LEU A 589 10.85 -23.72 21.05
CA LEU A 589 10.30 -23.47 22.37
C LEU A 589 8.83 -23.88 22.40
N ALA A 590 8.43 -24.48 23.52
CA ALA A 590 7.05 -24.80 23.79
C ALA A 590 6.71 -24.50 25.25
N TYR A 591 5.44 -24.21 25.51
CA TYR A 591 4.96 -24.08 26.87
C TYR A 591 4.90 -25.45 27.56
N PRO A 592 5.05 -25.50 28.90
CA PRO A 592 4.94 -26.73 29.67
C PRO A 592 3.67 -27.53 29.37
N ASN A 593 3.77 -28.86 29.40
CA ASN A 593 2.63 -29.75 29.19
C ASN A 593 1.50 -29.46 30.19
N GLY A 594 0.27 -29.31 29.69
CA GLY A 594 -0.90 -28.96 30.49
C GLY A 594 -1.20 -27.46 30.60
N THR A 595 -0.38 -26.59 29.98
CA THR A 595 -0.67 -25.15 29.87
C THR A 595 -2.00 -24.93 29.15
N LYS A 596 -2.93 -24.24 29.80
CA LYS A 596 -4.19 -23.83 29.18
C LYS A 596 -4.00 -22.52 28.44
N PHE A 597 -4.49 -22.46 27.22
CA PHE A 597 -4.42 -21.25 26.40
C PHE A 597 -5.78 -20.57 26.25
N ARG A 598 -5.71 -19.27 25.98
CA ARG A 598 -6.86 -18.42 25.68
C ARG A 598 -6.62 -17.64 24.38
N GLY A 599 -7.66 -17.53 23.58
CA GLY A 599 -7.67 -16.76 22.34
C GLY A 599 -7.97 -15.28 22.59
N GLU A 600 -7.13 -14.41 22.02
CA GLU A 600 -7.30 -12.96 22.06
C GLU A 600 -7.38 -12.36 20.65
N GLY A 601 -8.06 -11.20 20.57
CA GLY A 601 -8.29 -10.50 19.31
C GLY A 601 -9.44 -11.09 18.49
N SER A 602 -9.33 -11.00 17.16
CA SER A 602 -10.31 -11.52 16.22
C SER A 602 -10.09 -12.99 15.89
N LEU A 603 -11.18 -13.70 15.63
CA LEU A 603 -11.16 -15.09 15.17
C LEU A 603 -10.95 -15.14 13.64
N LYS A 604 -9.93 -15.87 13.19
CA LYS A 604 -9.60 -16.09 11.78
C LYS A 604 -10.44 -17.23 11.19
N LEU A 605 -11.73 -17.00 11.02
CA LEU A 605 -12.67 -17.99 10.46
C LEU A 605 -12.25 -18.53 9.09
N ASN A 606 -11.63 -17.68 8.27
CA ASN A 606 -11.10 -18.03 6.97
C ASN A 606 -10.06 -19.18 7.03
N LEU A 607 -9.35 -19.36 8.15
CA LEU A 607 -8.44 -20.49 8.29
C LEU A 607 -9.11 -21.78 8.78
N LEU A 608 -10.29 -21.69 9.41
CA LEU A 608 -11.05 -22.88 9.83
C LEU A 608 -11.53 -23.75 8.66
N PHE A 609 -11.62 -23.20 7.46
CA PHE A 609 -11.94 -23.96 6.24
C PHE A 609 -10.94 -25.07 5.94
N TYR A 610 -9.70 -24.95 6.41
CA TYR A 610 -8.66 -25.95 6.19
C TYR A 610 -8.67 -27.08 7.21
N LYS A 611 -9.30 -26.87 8.37
CA LYS A 611 -9.40 -27.89 9.44
C LYS A 611 -10.03 -29.21 8.96
N PRO A 612 -11.19 -29.22 8.26
CA PRO A 612 -11.76 -30.47 7.74
C PRO A 612 -10.96 -31.08 6.58
N LEU A 613 -10.10 -30.31 5.93
CA LEU A 613 -9.24 -30.78 4.84
C LEU A 613 -7.95 -31.45 5.34
N GLY A 614 -7.71 -31.47 6.65
CA GLY A 614 -6.52 -32.09 7.25
C GLY A 614 -5.21 -31.34 6.94
N VAL A 615 -5.28 -30.07 6.52
CA VAL A 615 -4.08 -29.28 6.26
C VAL A 615 -3.44 -28.88 7.58
N ASP A 616 -2.17 -29.25 7.76
CA ASP A 616 -1.40 -28.84 8.92
C ASP A 616 -0.96 -27.38 8.80
N LEU A 617 -1.79 -26.49 9.36
CA LEU A 617 -1.52 -25.06 9.44
C LEU A 617 -0.44 -24.72 10.47
N ALA A 618 -0.23 -25.55 11.50
CA ALA A 618 0.75 -25.25 12.55
C ALA A 618 2.19 -25.36 12.04
N ALA A 619 2.43 -26.24 11.05
CA ALA A 619 3.72 -26.41 10.39
C ALA A 619 4.05 -25.29 9.37
N GLN A 620 3.11 -24.41 9.04
CA GLN A 620 3.30 -23.39 8.00
C GLN A 620 4.04 -22.16 8.54
N SER A 621 4.88 -21.55 7.68
CA SER A 621 5.51 -20.26 8.00
C SER A 621 4.48 -19.13 8.08
N LYS A 622 4.81 -18.03 8.76
CA LYS A 622 3.94 -16.83 8.87
C LYS A 622 3.45 -16.34 7.51
N SER A 623 4.35 -16.22 6.53
CA SER A 623 4.02 -15.77 5.18
C SER A 623 3.09 -16.75 4.46
N SER A 624 3.30 -18.05 4.63
CA SER A 624 2.44 -19.10 4.07
C SER A 624 1.05 -19.11 4.73
N LEU A 625 0.96 -18.89 6.03
CA LEU A 625 -0.31 -18.72 6.74
C LEU A 625 -1.09 -17.50 6.25
N ASN A 626 -0.39 -16.38 6.04
CA ASN A 626 -1.02 -15.19 5.46
C ASN A 626 -1.51 -15.45 4.02
N ALA A 627 -0.76 -16.22 3.23
CA ALA A 627 -1.17 -16.67 1.90
C ALA A 627 -2.42 -17.57 1.94
N LEU A 628 -2.42 -18.59 2.80
CA LEU A 628 -3.57 -19.48 2.98
C LEU A 628 -4.79 -18.74 3.51
N ALA A 629 -4.59 -17.73 4.37
CA ALA A 629 -5.67 -16.88 4.85
C ALA A 629 -6.33 -16.05 3.71
N LEU A 630 -5.57 -15.68 2.66
CA LEU A 630 -6.06 -14.95 1.48
C LEU A 630 -7.03 -15.81 0.63
N VAL A 631 -6.72 -17.10 0.46
CA VAL A 631 -7.41 -17.96 -0.51
C VAL A 631 -8.92 -18.07 -0.25
N PRO A 632 -9.42 -18.41 0.95
CA PRO A 632 -10.86 -18.50 1.19
C PRO A 632 -11.57 -17.15 1.07
N LYS A 633 -10.87 -16.04 1.39
CA LYS A 633 -11.41 -14.69 1.22
C LYS A 633 -11.62 -14.32 -0.25
N ILE A 634 -10.81 -14.88 -1.15
CA ILE A 634 -10.96 -14.70 -2.59
C ILE A 634 -11.98 -15.70 -3.15
N VAL A 635 -11.83 -16.99 -2.86
CA VAL A 635 -12.59 -18.06 -3.54
C VAL A 635 -14.02 -18.18 -3.03
N MET A 636 -14.25 -18.10 -1.71
CA MET A 636 -15.57 -18.36 -1.15
C MET A 636 -16.64 -17.36 -1.59
N PRO A 637 -16.38 -16.04 -1.67
CA PRO A 637 -17.37 -15.11 -2.20
C PRO A 637 -17.81 -15.45 -3.62
N PHE A 638 -16.90 -15.91 -4.48
CA PHE A 638 -17.25 -16.33 -5.84
C PHE A 638 -18.09 -17.61 -5.84
N LEU A 639 -17.75 -18.60 -5.02
CA LEU A 639 -18.54 -19.83 -4.88
C LEU A 639 -19.95 -19.53 -4.35
N VAL A 640 -20.07 -18.71 -3.30
CA VAL A 640 -21.35 -18.28 -2.74
C VAL A 640 -22.18 -17.54 -3.80
N MET A 641 -21.56 -16.61 -4.53
CA MET A 641 -22.23 -15.89 -5.62
C MET A 641 -22.72 -16.83 -6.72
N ILE A 642 -21.89 -17.80 -7.13
CA ILE A 642 -22.26 -18.78 -8.17
C ILE A 642 -23.44 -19.63 -7.71
N ILE A 643 -23.35 -20.25 -6.53
CA ILE A 643 -24.39 -21.11 -5.97
C ILE A 643 -25.69 -20.32 -5.77
N ALA A 644 -25.62 -19.13 -5.16
CA ALA A 644 -26.79 -18.29 -4.95
C ALA A 644 -27.41 -17.84 -6.28
N SER A 645 -26.61 -17.58 -7.32
CA SER A 645 -27.11 -17.23 -8.66
C SER A 645 -27.83 -18.39 -9.34
N LEU A 646 -27.44 -19.64 -9.09
CA LEU A 646 -28.14 -20.81 -9.60
C LEU A 646 -29.49 -21.04 -8.89
N LEU A 647 -29.59 -20.64 -7.62
CA LEU A 647 -30.80 -20.79 -6.81
C LEU A 647 -31.78 -19.62 -6.91
N THR A 648 -31.38 -18.51 -7.53
CA THR A 648 -32.18 -17.28 -7.60
C THR A 648 -32.62 -16.98 -9.03
N ARG A 649 -33.73 -16.26 -9.15
CA ARG A 649 -34.22 -15.82 -10.47
C ARG A 649 -33.30 -14.74 -11.03
N LYS A 650 -32.92 -14.89 -12.31
CA LYS A 650 -32.17 -13.87 -13.05
C LYS A 650 -32.96 -12.55 -13.14
N ASN A 651 -32.21 -11.47 -13.34
CA ASN A 651 -32.71 -10.13 -13.61
C ASN A 651 -33.47 -10.06 -14.96
N SER A 652 -34.11 -8.91 -15.25
CA SER A 652 -34.89 -8.75 -16.47
C SER A 652 -34.00 -8.88 -17.72
N ASP A 653 -34.50 -9.58 -18.75
CA ASP A 653 -33.72 -9.76 -19.98
C ASP A 653 -33.49 -8.40 -20.68
N GLU A 654 -34.45 -7.48 -20.62
CA GLU A 654 -34.32 -6.12 -21.14
C GLU A 654 -33.16 -5.34 -20.48
N ALA A 655 -33.07 -5.34 -19.15
CA ALA A 655 -31.99 -4.66 -18.45
C ALA A 655 -30.63 -5.31 -18.73
N LEU A 656 -30.58 -6.64 -18.78
CA LEU A 656 -29.36 -7.38 -19.11
C LEU A 656 -28.89 -7.12 -20.55
N ASP A 657 -29.82 -7.16 -21.52
CA ASP A 657 -29.53 -6.87 -22.92
C ASP A 657 -28.97 -5.46 -23.08
N ARG A 658 -29.62 -4.47 -22.46
CA ARG A 658 -29.15 -3.09 -22.46
C ARG A 658 -27.77 -2.94 -21.82
N TYR A 659 -27.56 -3.54 -20.65
CA TYR A 659 -26.28 -3.49 -19.94
C TYR A 659 -25.14 -4.09 -20.77
N TYR A 660 -25.31 -5.33 -21.26
CA TYR A 660 -24.26 -6.02 -22.01
C TYR A 660 -24.03 -5.40 -23.38
N ALA A 661 -25.06 -4.84 -24.02
CA ALA A 661 -24.88 -4.06 -25.24
C ALA A 661 -24.00 -2.83 -25.00
N LYS A 662 -24.26 -2.09 -23.91
CA LYS A 662 -23.43 -0.93 -23.53
C LYS A 662 -21.96 -1.31 -23.29
N MET A 663 -21.71 -2.38 -22.53
CA MET A 663 -20.35 -2.83 -22.19
C MET A 663 -19.55 -3.40 -23.38
N LYS A 664 -20.22 -3.74 -24.47
CA LYS A 664 -19.59 -4.20 -25.72
C LYS A 664 -19.49 -3.11 -26.79
N THR A 665 -20.17 -1.99 -26.59
CA THR A 665 -20.16 -0.88 -27.56
C THR A 665 -18.96 0.02 -27.29
N PRO A 666 -17.98 0.08 -28.21
CA PRO A 666 -16.82 0.94 -28.05
C PRO A 666 -17.22 2.39 -27.99
N VAL A 667 -16.59 3.14 -27.09
CA VAL A 667 -16.90 4.54 -26.85
C VAL A 667 -16.38 5.45 -27.96
N ASP A 668 -17.22 6.39 -28.42
CA ASP A 668 -16.81 7.47 -29.31
C ASP A 668 -16.34 8.70 -28.52
N PRO A 669 -15.24 9.38 -28.93
CA PRO A 669 -14.80 10.61 -28.28
C PRO A 669 -15.77 11.78 -28.45
N ASP A 670 -16.58 11.78 -29.52
CA ASP A 670 -17.65 12.76 -29.71
C ASP A 670 -18.91 12.32 -28.95
N PRO A 671 -19.40 13.11 -27.97
CA PRO A 671 -20.55 12.72 -27.15
C PRO A 671 -21.84 12.46 -27.93
N GLU A 672 -22.06 13.17 -29.05
CA GLU A 672 -23.27 12.99 -29.85
C GLU A 672 -23.18 11.71 -30.68
N ALA A 673 -22.06 11.47 -31.36
CA ALA A 673 -21.81 10.20 -32.05
C ALA A 673 -21.86 9.00 -31.09
N ASP A 674 -21.32 9.11 -29.87
CA ASP A 674 -21.38 8.04 -28.85
C ASP A 674 -22.82 7.71 -28.46
N ARG A 675 -23.66 8.73 -28.24
CA ARG A 675 -25.09 8.56 -27.93
C ARG A 675 -25.82 7.83 -29.05
N GLN A 676 -25.58 8.22 -30.31
CA GLN A 676 -26.21 7.61 -31.47
C GLN A 676 -25.78 6.15 -31.63
N LYS A 677 -24.49 5.87 -31.50
CA LYS A 677 -23.93 4.51 -31.56
C LYS A 677 -24.50 3.61 -30.47
N LEU A 678 -24.65 4.14 -29.25
CA LEU A 678 -25.23 3.41 -28.13
C LEU A 678 -26.74 3.15 -28.33
N ALA A 679 -27.49 4.14 -28.84
CA ALA A 679 -28.89 3.97 -29.19
C ALA A 679 -29.10 2.89 -30.26
N ALA A 680 -28.24 2.86 -31.29
CA ALA A 680 -28.25 1.82 -32.31
C ALA A 680 -27.97 0.43 -31.71
N ALA A 681 -27.01 0.32 -30.78
CA ALA A 681 -26.72 -0.94 -30.10
C ALA A 681 -27.87 -1.43 -29.20
N TYR A 682 -28.64 -0.51 -28.61
CA TYR A 682 -29.85 -0.86 -27.85
C TYR A 682 -31.01 -1.30 -28.75
N ALA A 683 -31.12 -0.75 -29.96
CA ALA A 683 -32.16 -1.12 -30.92
C ALA A 683 -31.96 -2.52 -31.52
N ASP A 684 -30.70 -2.96 -31.69
CA ASP A 684 -30.38 -4.31 -32.17
C ASP A 684 -29.34 -5.01 -31.27
N PRO A 685 -29.79 -5.69 -30.20
CA PRO A 685 -28.91 -6.47 -29.32
C PRO A 685 -28.20 -7.64 -30.01
N SER A 686 -28.65 -8.08 -31.20
CA SER A 686 -28.04 -9.22 -31.90
C SER A 686 -26.63 -8.91 -32.41
N THR A 687 -26.32 -7.64 -32.66
CA THR A 687 -24.97 -7.16 -32.96
C THR A 687 -23.97 -7.51 -31.87
N CYS A 688 -24.43 -7.57 -30.62
CA CYS A 688 -23.62 -7.85 -29.45
C CYS A 688 -23.31 -9.34 -29.25
N GLU A 689 -24.05 -10.25 -29.90
CA GLU A 689 -23.74 -11.68 -29.90
C GLU A 689 -22.51 -11.99 -30.78
N ARG A 690 -22.28 -11.23 -31.86
CA ARG A 690 -21.15 -11.47 -32.80
C ARG A 690 -19.77 -11.30 -32.14
N VAL A 691 -19.71 -10.45 -31.12
CA VAL A 691 -18.47 -10.11 -30.38
C VAL A 691 -18.20 -11.12 -29.25
N LYS A 692 -19.16 -11.97 -28.89
CA LYS A 692 -18.99 -12.95 -27.80
C LYS A 692 -18.01 -14.05 -28.20
N LEU A 693 -17.20 -14.47 -27.24
CA LEU A 693 -16.30 -15.61 -27.36
C LEU A 693 -17.09 -16.93 -27.44
N LEU A 694 -18.17 -17.03 -26.67
CA LEU A 694 -19.07 -18.18 -26.63
C LEU A 694 -20.49 -17.75 -27.06
N PRO A 695 -20.80 -17.79 -28.37
CA PRO A 695 -22.13 -17.46 -28.88
C PRO A 695 -23.20 -18.35 -28.22
N SER A 696 -24.41 -17.84 -28.00
CA SER A 696 -25.55 -18.54 -27.36
C SER A 696 -25.36 -18.95 -25.88
N SER A 697 -24.21 -18.68 -25.28
CA SER A 697 -23.99 -18.88 -23.84
C SER A 697 -24.54 -17.71 -23.02
N SER A 698 -24.89 -17.99 -21.76
CA SER A 698 -25.18 -16.94 -20.76
C SER A 698 -23.94 -16.16 -20.31
N LEU A 699 -22.75 -16.58 -20.75
CA LEU A 699 -21.47 -15.90 -20.50
C LEU A 699 -21.21 -14.84 -21.57
N GLU A 700 -20.71 -13.69 -21.13
CA GLU A 700 -20.60 -12.45 -21.91
C GLU A 700 -19.15 -12.04 -22.18
N PHE A 701 -18.23 -13.00 -22.11
CA PHE A 701 -16.84 -12.81 -22.50
C PHE A 701 -16.75 -12.38 -23.96
N GLN A 702 -15.98 -11.32 -24.24
CA GLN A 702 -15.71 -10.84 -25.58
C GLN A 702 -14.53 -11.59 -26.20
N LYS A 703 -14.52 -11.74 -27.52
CA LYS A 703 -13.33 -12.22 -28.24
C LYS A 703 -12.20 -11.19 -28.03
N PRO A 704 -11.01 -11.61 -27.57
CA PRO A 704 -9.90 -10.68 -27.44
C PRO A 704 -9.51 -10.17 -28.83
N THR A 705 -9.31 -8.86 -28.94
CA THR A 705 -8.79 -8.24 -30.15
C THR A 705 -7.27 -8.42 -30.23
N ALA A 706 -6.69 -8.19 -31.40
CA ALA A 706 -5.23 -8.17 -31.54
C ALA A 706 -4.59 -7.13 -30.61
N GLU A 707 -5.23 -5.97 -30.44
CA GLU A 707 -4.78 -4.92 -29.51
C GLU A 707 -4.81 -5.37 -28.05
N ASP A 708 -5.82 -6.15 -27.64
CA ASP A 708 -5.88 -6.73 -26.29
C ASP A 708 -4.72 -7.68 -26.04
N VAL A 709 -4.49 -8.62 -26.97
CA VAL A 709 -3.46 -9.65 -26.84
C VAL A 709 -2.06 -9.04 -26.88
N ILE A 710 -1.79 -8.19 -27.87
CA ILE A 710 -0.48 -7.56 -28.05
C ILE A 710 -0.17 -6.68 -26.83
N GLY A 711 -1.09 -5.81 -26.41
CA GLY A 711 -0.81 -4.93 -25.28
C GLY A 711 -0.68 -5.67 -23.95
N PHE A 712 -1.44 -6.76 -23.73
CA PHE A 712 -1.25 -7.62 -22.55
C PHE A 712 0.12 -8.30 -22.56
N ILE A 713 0.53 -8.90 -23.69
CA ILE A 713 1.84 -9.56 -23.83
C ILE A 713 2.99 -8.55 -23.65
N VAL A 714 2.92 -7.39 -24.32
CA VAL A 714 3.93 -6.33 -24.20
C VAL A 714 4.03 -5.86 -22.75
N SER A 715 2.90 -5.64 -22.07
CA SER A 715 2.89 -5.27 -20.65
C SER A 715 3.55 -6.35 -19.79
N PHE A 716 3.25 -7.63 -20.05
CA PHE A 716 3.85 -8.74 -19.31
C PHE A 716 5.36 -8.83 -19.53
N VAL A 717 5.84 -8.62 -20.76
CA VAL A 717 7.29 -8.55 -21.08
C VAL A 717 7.96 -7.40 -20.33
N ILE A 718 7.32 -6.23 -20.23
CA ILE A 718 7.83 -5.09 -19.46
C ILE A 718 7.98 -5.46 -17.97
N CYS A 719 7.07 -6.26 -17.39
CA CYS A 719 7.22 -6.74 -16.01
C CYS A 719 8.56 -7.48 -15.81
N PHE A 720 8.90 -8.41 -16.71
CA PHE A 720 10.17 -9.14 -16.63
C PHE A 720 11.37 -8.27 -16.95
N ALA A 721 11.23 -7.27 -17.83
CA ALA A 721 12.28 -6.30 -18.09
C ALA A 721 12.62 -5.47 -16.83
N ILE A 722 11.62 -5.06 -16.06
CA ILE A 722 11.80 -4.34 -14.78
C ILE A 722 12.48 -5.24 -13.74
N ILE A 723 12.07 -6.51 -13.65
CA ILE A 723 12.74 -7.48 -12.75
C ILE A 723 14.18 -7.73 -13.21
N GLY A 724 14.41 -7.89 -14.51
CA GLY A 724 15.74 -8.05 -15.09
C GLY A 724 16.64 -6.85 -14.82
N LEU A 725 16.09 -5.64 -14.89
CA LEU A 725 16.80 -4.41 -14.50
C LEU A 725 17.16 -4.43 -13.01
N ALA A 726 16.27 -4.89 -12.13
CA ALA A 726 16.56 -5.06 -10.72
C ALA A 726 17.73 -6.02 -10.48
N PHE A 727 17.72 -7.19 -11.14
CA PHE A 727 18.83 -8.16 -11.08
C PHE A 727 20.14 -7.63 -11.67
N TRP A 728 20.06 -6.78 -12.69
CA TRP A 728 21.24 -6.13 -13.23
C TRP A 728 21.84 -5.13 -12.24
N ILE A 729 20.99 -4.34 -11.57
CA ILE A 729 21.40 -3.39 -10.53
C ILE A 729 22.19 -4.07 -9.40
N THR A 730 21.81 -5.29 -9.00
CA THR A 730 22.49 -6.00 -7.90
C THR A 730 23.93 -6.43 -8.21
N LYS A 731 24.34 -6.33 -9.48
CA LYS A 731 25.67 -6.74 -9.96
C LYS A 731 26.58 -5.55 -10.27
N ILE A 732 26.08 -4.33 -10.11
CA ILE A 732 26.87 -3.12 -10.40
C ILE A 732 27.84 -2.90 -9.24
N GLY A 733 29.14 -2.87 -9.53
CA GLY A 733 30.18 -2.62 -8.52
C GLY A 733 30.50 -3.82 -7.62
N VAL A 734 30.15 -5.04 -8.06
CA VAL A 734 30.57 -6.32 -7.44
C VAL A 734 31.97 -6.70 -7.91
#